data_AF-A0A0Q9YYD8-F1
#
_entry.id   AF-A0A0Q9YYD8-F1
#
_cell.length_a   1.000
_cell.length_b   1.000
_cell.length_c   1.000
_cell.angle_alpha   90.00
_cell.angle_beta   90.00
_cell.angle_gamma   90.00
#
_symmetry.space_group_name_H-M   'P 1'
#
loop_
_entity.id
_entity.type
_entity.pdbx_description
1 polymer ?
#
loop_
_entity_poly.entity_id
_entity_poly.type
_entity_poly.pdbx_seq_one_letter_code
_entity_poly.pdbx_strand_id
1 'polypeptide(L)'
;MYNVIISEVTQQKVEAYLQELKSNPENIGQHLKETLNNNNIKIADLTKETLLDYLIQSKKPKIFAESPQLVTGDNRSWNQNELSILGDINVTMNVQVYDNGNWFSPTAHSKPFNAGILYTPGALLKNKNCPDYKEVVKDGKVDKQALKALYERRLLPMLLNANKECGDNNEKGFFAIPGLGCGEFAGDYKAQVVKLFPEILQEIINENKDKLQNIQGYYCTPGPGQAKSKVDGPPAFILDDPMRAPPLLSHPSVHGEQFKDCKLFKVVAWDHASWPGNDFYALNDRNTDDGVSAAATNTIEKLTGIKGNYVKGKYLPPQGYRDWQEVIEKNGLKLTSSGRVKVINHKAQKAEVDSPVIKAQTTKPVTQAMGEMGKMLAQSADPNSFYNQWIKNSPHEQKVAEFSQQLSKLLQGRPGGQGAYKIPLALEFMDAIRNLGSGTAHLETILEDKGNADIKAFFEKNMSFLKSLNQSFMEAYAKQNPPTPKFVELNTSVKPKAGTLINDEQSLQKFIDEVKQGQNAKHDVIYVVPKMKEALSEAAKNLPAAYKEGFENIQPSGAVGFTMSMGQRLQRLKEGREVVQDLREGRVGLEEQQQEQRQPREEGQRLSSETNINDLLDDLEGLGSLAELQTPPPHQEETLFVASQPQRSVLYNQQRQSDTATNTAENVVEPARKFSYPPHEIDMDIYDKLFSGMPYNNLASFISALNHQVEDQPNRGRTYNFKNHLDNVLPLMTFAIEGTKKAWADAENPEDKAEILAKLETFEAIEGMLKSLRALANNKSRYTEKNYEARLEKIIELLDKQEIPQEVKDELMDSLNETIIPHLSADKPNMFHQHKKGSTAFDATGDSLEIKGHQKRLKIEHSTSSDDPPKLTVTGKFNYSRKAVIGVQTGKFQGIKKHFAGRENQLSEMNAQVSDFVTVALNEYQKGTRENPIFLQPSQGNQAELSLAILMEFKKRAILEGRELIASDDTGKRIKITPDTKFSEAEKAYFEHFAMQVPKLDVGKWRNPISAENSAAFQLFKDVKMEDGRTLKDYAYKDRTIDNISEVMSQHLKTSIAAEQKQQAKSMGVMLETVSAAMEATVKEERSSSARM
;
A
#
# COMPACT_ATOMS: atom_id res chain seq x y z
N MET A 1 0.32 -8.74 22.23
CA MET A 1 1.15 -7.53 22.41
C MET A 1 2.10 -7.44 21.23
N TYR A 2 2.31 -6.24 20.69
CA TYR A 2 3.24 -5.97 19.58
C TYR A 2 4.57 -5.40 20.10
N ASN A 3 5.61 -5.46 19.28
CA ASN A 3 6.91 -4.81 19.53
C ASN A 3 7.23 -3.83 18.39
N VAL A 4 7.93 -2.76 18.73
CA VAL A 4 8.48 -1.78 17.79
C VAL A 4 9.94 -2.13 17.56
N ILE A 5 10.33 -2.40 16.31
CA ILE A 5 11.69 -2.82 15.97
C ILE A 5 12.34 -1.72 15.14
N ILE A 6 13.50 -1.25 15.60
CA ILE A 6 14.31 -0.23 14.90
C ILE A 6 15.76 -0.66 14.79
N SER A 7 16.46 -0.11 13.80
CA SER A 7 17.92 -0.25 13.70
C SER A 7 18.64 0.73 14.63
N GLU A 8 19.91 0.46 14.92
CA GLU A 8 20.79 1.42 15.62
C GLU A 8 20.92 2.75 14.86
N VAL A 9 20.97 2.70 13.52
CA VAL A 9 21.00 3.92 12.68
C VAL A 9 19.73 4.75 12.88
N THR A 10 18.57 4.10 12.99
CA THR A 10 17.30 4.78 13.27
C THR A 10 17.31 5.41 14.67
N GLN A 11 17.86 4.73 15.67
CA GLN A 11 18.02 5.31 17.01
C GLN A 11 18.90 6.57 16.99
N GLN A 12 20.00 6.54 16.23
CA GLN A 12 20.87 7.71 16.03
C GLN A 12 20.12 8.86 15.33
N LYS A 13 19.27 8.58 14.34
CA LYS A 13 18.40 9.59 13.71
C LYS A 13 17.45 10.23 14.72
N VAL A 14 16.84 9.44 15.62
CA VAL A 14 15.96 9.95 16.69
C VAL A 14 16.73 10.87 17.63
N GLU A 15 17.94 10.49 18.02
CA GLU A 15 18.77 11.30 18.91
C GLU A 15 19.22 12.61 18.24
N ALA A 16 19.67 12.56 16.99
CA ALA A 16 20.01 13.76 16.22
C ALA A 16 18.81 14.70 16.08
N TYR A 17 17.63 14.16 15.76
CA TYR A 17 16.42 14.96 15.64
C TYR A 17 15.96 15.56 16.97
N LEU A 18 16.16 14.85 18.08
CA LEU A 18 15.90 15.42 19.41
C LEU A 18 16.78 16.64 19.71
N GLN A 19 18.08 16.58 19.37
CA GLN A 19 18.99 17.72 19.56
C GLN A 19 18.61 18.90 18.66
N GLU A 20 18.16 18.61 17.44
CA GLU A 20 17.65 19.62 16.52
C GLU A 20 16.38 20.27 17.06
N LEU A 21 15.40 19.50 17.53
CA LEU A 21 14.18 20.05 18.11
C LEU A 21 14.46 20.92 19.34
N LYS A 22 15.46 20.55 20.16
CA LYS A 22 15.86 21.36 21.32
C LYS A 22 16.54 22.67 20.92
N SER A 23 17.27 22.70 19.80
CA SER A 23 17.93 23.92 19.31
C SER A 23 17.03 24.77 18.41
N ASN A 24 16.09 24.15 17.69
CA ASN A 24 15.13 24.78 16.79
C ASN A 24 13.73 24.14 16.90
N PRO A 25 12.95 24.51 17.92
CA PRO A 25 11.61 23.96 18.15
C PRO A 25 10.63 24.16 16.99
N GLU A 26 10.84 25.16 16.13
CA GLU A 26 9.97 25.46 14.98
C GLU A 26 10.10 24.42 13.86
N ASN A 27 11.14 23.56 13.91
CA ASN A 27 11.29 22.47 12.95
C ASN A 27 10.51 21.19 13.33
N ILE A 28 9.47 21.32 14.15
CA ILE A 28 8.54 20.24 14.47
C ILE A 28 7.44 20.13 13.42
N GLY A 29 7.09 18.93 12.99
CA GLY A 29 5.93 18.70 12.13
C GLY A 29 4.62 18.87 12.89
N GLN A 30 3.59 19.36 12.21
CA GLN A 30 2.29 19.66 12.78
C GLN A 30 1.69 18.46 13.54
N HIS A 31 1.79 17.23 13.02
CA HIS A 31 1.20 16.07 13.71
C HIS A 31 1.94 15.67 14.98
N LEU A 32 3.28 15.78 15.01
CA LEU A 32 4.03 15.59 16.25
C LEU A 32 3.72 16.72 17.24
N LYS A 33 3.68 17.97 16.78
CA LYS A 33 3.33 19.15 17.59
C LYS A 33 1.96 19.00 18.25
N GLU A 34 0.93 18.63 17.49
CA GLU A 34 -0.42 18.33 18.00
C GLU A 34 -0.37 17.22 19.05
N THR A 35 0.38 16.15 18.77
CA THR A 35 0.51 15.02 19.70
C THR A 35 1.17 15.43 21.01
N LEU A 36 2.23 16.24 20.98
CA LEU A 36 2.87 16.75 22.20
C LEU A 36 1.94 17.69 22.98
N ASN A 37 1.26 18.62 22.29
CA ASN A 37 0.33 19.56 22.90
C ASN A 37 -0.84 18.83 23.58
N ASN A 38 -1.43 17.84 22.91
CA ASN A 38 -2.53 17.04 23.46
C ASN A 38 -2.13 16.21 24.70
N ASN A 39 -0.83 15.97 24.90
CA ASN A 39 -0.31 15.27 26.08
C ASN A 39 0.40 16.23 27.06
N ASN A 40 0.34 17.55 26.84
CA ASN A 40 1.00 18.59 27.65
C ASN A 40 2.51 18.37 27.81
N ILE A 41 3.19 17.92 26.76
CA ILE A 41 4.64 17.66 26.77
C ILE A 41 5.40 18.80 26.11
N LYS A 42 6.39 19.34 26.80
CA LYS A 42 7.29 20.37 26.24
C LYS A 42 8.48 19.71 25.56
N ILE A 43 8.98 20.31 24.48
CA ILE A 43 10.14 19.82 23.73
C ILE A 43 11.40 19.69 24.62
N ALA A 44 11.59 20.62 25.57
CA ALA A 44 12.71 20.59 26.50
C ALA A 44 12.78 19.30 27.33
N ASP A 45 11.61 18.74 27.67
CA ASP A 45 11.45 17.57 28.53
C ASP A 45 11.55 16.24 27.76
N LEU A 46 11.63 16.29 26.43
CA LEU A 46 11.74 15.08 25.62
C LEU A 46 13.08 14.36 25.84
N THR A 47 12.98 13.05 26.06
CA THR A 47 14.04 12.07 25.86
C THR A 47 13.88 11.39 24.50
N LYS A 48 14.90 10.65 24.05
CA LYS A 48 14.84 9.88 22.79
C LYS A 48 13.72 8.84 22.79
N GLU A 49 13.47 8.20 23.93
CA GLU A 49 12.40 7.21 24.11
C GLU A 49 11.03 7.88 24.02
N THR A 50 10.83 9.01 24.69
CA THR A 50 9.55 9.74 24.64
C THR A 50 9.31 10.40 23.28
N LEU A 51 10.36 10.90 22.62
CA LEU A 51 10.24 11.43 21.26
C LEU A 51 9.79 10.33 20.30
N LEU A 52 10.40 9.15 20.35
CA LEU A 52 10.02 8.02 19.52
C LEU A 52 8.56 7.59 19.79
N ASP A 53 8.15 7.55 21.06
CA ASP A 53 6.78 7.21 21.45
C ASP A 53 5.76 8.19 20.88
N TYR A 54 5.96 9.49 21.08
CA TYR A 54 5.04 10.51 20.55
C TYR A 54 5.09 10.64 19.03
N LEU A 55 6.25 10.39 18.42
CA LEU A 55 6.36 10.33 16.96
C LEU A 55 5.55 9.16 16.39
N ILE A 56 5.57 7.98 17.01
CA ILE A 56 4.70 6.85 16.62
C ILE A 56 3.22 7.17 16.88
N GLN A 57 2.89 7.78 18.02
CA GLN A 57 1.51 8.19 18.34
C GLN A 57 0.96 9.22 17.33
N SER A 58 1.83 9.99 16.68
CA SER A 58 1.40 10.99 15.69
C SER A 58 0.83 10.36 14.41
N LYS A 59 1.18 9.09 14.10
CA LYS A 59 0.65 8.32 12.97
C LYS A 59 -0.88 8.25 13.04
N LYS A 60 -1.54 8.33 11.89
CA LYS A 60 -3.00 8.23 11.80
C LYS A 60 -3.42 6.77 11.56
N PRO A 61 -4.60 6.31 12.02
CA PRO A 61 -5.04 4.94 11.73
C PRO A 61 -5.08 4.63 10.23
N LYS A 62 -5.64 5.55 9.43
CA LYS A 62 -5.68 5.49 7.97
C LYS A 62 -5.12 6.76 7.35
N ILE A 63 -4.21 6.63 6.39
CA ILE A 63 -3.70 7.73 5.58
C ILE A 63 -3.04 7.19 4.31
N PHE A 64 -3.17 7.91 3.19
CA PHE A 64 -2.47 7.61 1.94
C PHE A 64 -1.11 8.31 1.92
N ALA A 65 -0.05 7.61 2.34
CA ALA A 65 1.29 8.18 2.46
C ALA A 65 1.86 8.69 1.12
N GLU A 66 1.40 8.12 0.01
CA GLU A 66 1.76 8.54 -1.35
C GLU A 66 1.10 9.85 -1.79
N SER A 67 0.13 10.38 -1.03
CA SER A 67 -0.51 11.66 -1.31
C SER A 67 0.36 12.80 -0.77
N PRO A 68 0.97 13.65 -1.62
CA PRO A 68 1.77 14.79 -1.18
C PRO A 68 0.92 15.89 -0.49
N GLN A 69 -0.41 15.82 -0.61
CA GLN A 69 -1.32 16.73 0.09
C GLN A 69 -1.54 16.33 1.55
N LEU A 70 -1.48 15.04 1.86
CA LEU A 70 -1.66 14.51 3.22
C LEU A 70 -0.31 14.34 3.93
N VAL A 71 0.70 13.90 3.19
CA VAL A 71 2.09 13.76 3.68
C VAL A 71 2.96 14.75 2.92
N THR A 72 3.12 15.95 3.46
CA THR A 72 3.76 17.05 2.71
C THR A 72 5.28 16.95 2.69
N GLY A 73 5.88 16.29 3.68
CA GLY A 73 7.33 16.27 3.89
C GLY A 73 7.88 17.59 4.44
N ASP A 74 7.02 18.46 4.93
CA ASP A 74 7.37 19.73 5.58
C ASP A 74 6.62 19.84 6.92
N ASN A 75 6.70 20.99 7.57
CA ASN A 75 6.13 21.16 8.91
C ASN A 75 4.58 21.19 8.92
N ARG A 76 3.90 21.14 7.76
CA ARG A 76 2.41 21.11 7.70
C ARG A 76 1.82 19.74 8.04
N SER A 77 2.57 18.64 7.92
CA SER A 77 2.18 17.34 8.47
C SER A 77 3.33 16.69 9.23
N TRP A 78 4.15 15.88 8.54
CA TRP A 78 5.45 15.42 9.06
C TRP A 78 6.58 15.97 8.19
N ASN A 79 7.64 16.44 8.85
CA ASN A 79 8.81 16.95 8.16
C ASN A 79 9.73 15.81 7.65
N GLN A 80 10.84 16.18 7.02
CA GLN A 80 11.80 15.22 6.45
C GLN A 80 12.42 14.27 7.50
N ASN A 81 12.81 14.79 8.67
CA ASN A 81 13.45 14.00 9.72
C ASN A 81 12.46 13.02 10.34
N GLU A 82 11.25 13.50 10.65
CA GLU A 82 10.15 12.71 11.17
C GLU A 82 9.79 11.56 10.21
N LEU A 83 9.60 11.86 8.92
CA LEU A 83 9.32 10.82 7.92
C LEU A 83 10.48 9.84 7.75
N SER A 84 11.73 10.32 7.80
CA SER A 84 12.93 9.47 7.69
C SER A 84 13.03 8.48 8.84
N ILE A 85 12.67 8.91 10.05
CA ILE A 85 12.59 8.05 11.24
C ILE A 85 11.39 7.11 11.11
N LEU A 86 10.19 7.64 10.84
CA LEU A 86 8.95 6.88 10.78
C LEU A 86 8.94 5.79 9.71
N GLY A 87 9.60 6.02 8.58
CA GLY A 87 9.80 5.01 7.53
C GLY A 87 10.73 3.88 7.94
N ASP A 88 11.60 4.09 8.92
CA ASP A 88 12.53 3.07 9.41
C ASP A 88 11.97 2.28 10.62
N ILE A 89 10.77 2.61 11.09
CA ILE A 89 10.11 1.93 12.21
C ILE A 89 9.32 0.73 11.71
N ASN A 90 9.61 -0.45 12.27
CA ASN A 90 8.85 -1.65 12.02
C ASN A 90 7.97 -2.01 13.23
N VAL A 91 6.88 -2.74 12.98
CA VAL A 91 6.03 -3.31 14.02
C VAL A 91 5.89 -4.82 13.81
N THR A 92 6.16 -5.61 14.85
CA THR A 92 6.01 -7.07 14.82
C THR A 92 5.10 -7.59 15.91
N MET A 93 4.34 -8.63 15.61
CA MET A 93 3.45 -9.29 16.56
C MET A 93 3.13 -10.73 16.16
N ASN A 94 2.86 -11.56 17.16
CA ASN A 94 2.30 -12.89 16.96
C ASN A 94 0.77 -12.78 16.84
N VAL A 95 0.21 -13.28 15.74
CA VAL A 95 -1.22 -13.23 15.41
C VAL A 95 -1.76 -14.63 15.14
N GLN A 96 -3.08 -14.74 15.17
CA GLN A 96 -3.80 -15.84 14.56
C GLN A 96 -4.19 -15.46 13.12
N VAL A 97 -3.94 -16.37 12.17
CA VAL A 97 -4.24 -16.23 10.74
C VAL A 97 -5.51 -17.00 10.42
N TYR A 98 -6.53 -16.30 9.93
CA TYR A 98 -7.86 -16.87 9.68
C TYR A 98 -8.09 -17.27 8.23
N ASP A 99 -7.45 -16.60 7.26
CA ASP A 99 -7.54 -16.95 5.84
C ASP A 99 -6.17 -16.85 5.14
N ASN A 100 -6.15 -17.30 3.88
CA ASN A 100 -4.94 -17.37 3.07
C ASN A 100 -4.38 -16.00 2.62
N GLY A 101 -5.04 -14.88 2.92
CA GLY A 101 -4.56 -13.55 2.56
C GLY A 101 -4.81 -13.18 1.10
N ASN A 102 -5.74 -13.87 0.42
CA ASN A 102 -6.19 -13.42 -0.90
C ASN A 102 -6.94 -12.09 -0.79
N TRP A 103 -6.74 -11.24 -1.81
CA TRP A 103 -7.37 -9.92 -1.89
C TRP A 103 -8.86 -10.07 -2.21
N PHE A 104 -9.17 -10.93 -3.18
CA PHE A 104 -10.53 -11.25 -3.61
C PHE A 104 -10.86 -12.69 -3.27
N SER A 105 -12.07 -12.92 -2.73
CA SER A 105 -12.55 -14.26 -2.35
C SER A 105 -11.56 -15.04 -1.46
N PRO A 106 -11.24 -14.51 -0.26
CA PRO A 106 -10.33 -15.19 0.65
C PRO A 106 -10.85 -16.56 1.06
N THR A 107 -9.95 -17.54 1.12
CA THR A 107 -10.29 -18.88 1.60
C THR A 107 -9.90 -18.96 3.07
N ALA A 108 -10.90 -19.07 3.94
CA ALA A 108 -10.69 -19.29 5.36
C ALA A 108 -9.95 -20.62 5.60
N HIS A 109 -8.99 -20.61 6.52
CA HIS A 109 -8.34 -21.82 6.99
C HIS A 109 -9.33 -22.60 7.84
N SER A 110 -9.41 -23.91 7.60
CA SER A 110 -10.27 -24.79 8.41
C SER A 110 -9.88 -24.77 9.89
N LYS A 111 -8.60 -24.51 10.18
CA LYS A 111 -8.06 -24.24 11.51
C LYS A 111 -7.15 -23.02 11.44
N PRO A 112 -7.55 -21.87 12.01
CA PRO A 112 -6.67 -20.73 12.15
C PRO A 112 -5.38 -21.13 12.88
N PHE A 113 -4.23 -20.61 12.43
CA PHE A 113 -2.92 -20.96 12.99
C PHE A 113 -2.13 -19.71 13.39
N ASN A 114 -1.09 -19.89 14.21
CA ASN A 114 -0.27 -18.78 14.69
C ASN A 114 0.84 -18.43 13.69
N ALA A 115 1.05 -17.14 13.46
CA ALA A 115 2.14 -16.63 12.64
C ALA A 115 2.72 -15.34 13.25
N GLY A 116 3.96 -15.01 12.88
CA GLY A 116 4.52 -13.67 13.07
C GLY A 116 4.11 -12.76 11.92
N ILE A 117 3.57 -11.58 12.21
CA ILE A 117 3.33 -10.51 11.22
C ILE A 117 4.32 -9.38 11.45
N LEU A 118 4.93 -8.92 10.36
CA LEU A 118 6.05 -7.99 10.34
C LEU A 118 5.72 -6.81 9.42
N TYR A 119 5.10 -5.78 9.98
CA TYR A 119 4.82 -4.54 9.25
C TYR A 119 6.11 -3.76 9.05
N THR A 120 6.51 -3.61 7.79
CA THR A 120 7.74 -2.93 7.38
C THR A 120 7.39 -1.88 6.32
N PRO A 121 7.77 -0.60 6.51
CA PRO A 121 7.49 0.42 5.52
C PRO A 121 8.31 0.22 4.22
N GLY A 122 7.62 0.21 3.08
CA GLY A 122 8.26 0.18 1.77
C GLY A 122 8.92 1.50 1.40
N ALA A 123 9.76 1.51 0.36
CA ALA A 123 10.29 2.76 -0.19
C ALA A 123 9.15 3.64 -0.77
N LEU A 124 9.01 4.87 -0.27
CA LEU A 124 7.94 5.79 -0.68
C LEU A 124 8.46 6.82 -1.70
N LEU A 125 8.32 6.50 -2.99
CA LEU A 125 8.91 7.25 -4.12
C LEU A 125 7.89 8.05 -4.94
N LYS A 126 6.60 7.72 -4.85
CA LYS A 126 5.52 8.48 -5.50
C LYS A 126 5.42 9.89 -4.94
N ASN A 127 5.64 10.03 -3.64
CA ASN A 127 5.73 11.32 -2.98
C ASN A 127 7.18 11.82 -3.03
N LYS A 128 7.47 12.75 -3.96
CA LYS A 128 8.82 13.30 -4.17
C LYS A 128 9.34 14.12 -2.99
N ASN A 129 8.45 14.55 -2.10
CA ASN A 129 8.82 15.22 -0.87
C ASN A 129 9.17 14.22 0.24
N CYS A 130 9.00 12.91 0.06
CA CYS A 130 9.45 11.94 1.04
C CYS A 130 10.99 11.86 1.07
N PRO A 131 11.64 11.74 2.24
CA PRO A 131 13.08 11.52 2.33
C PRO A 131 13.57 10.28 1.57
N ASP A 132 12.75 9.23 1.46
CA ASP A 132 13.08 8.03 0.68
C ASP A 132 13.39 8.38 -0.78
N TYR A 133 12.62 9.29 -1.39
CA TYR A 133 12.84 9.72 -2.77
C TYR A 133 14.23 10.34 -2.93
N LYS A 134 14.62 11.26 -2.03
CA LYS A 134 15.93 11.91 -2.07
C LYS A 134 17.08 10.95 -1.78
N GLU A 135 16.85 9.95 -0.93
CA GLU A 135 17.86 8.94 -0.57
C GLU A 135 18.15 8.01 -1.76
N VAL A 136 17.11 7.52 -2.44
CA VAL A 136 17.26 6.43 -3.43
C VAL A 136 17.15 6.84 -4.88
N VAL A 137 16.61 8.02 -5.20
CA VAL A 137 16.48 8.48 -6.59
C VAL A 137 17.59 9.49 -6.90
N LYS A 138 18.48 9.11 -7.82
CA LYS A 138 19.58 9.95 -8.31
C LYS A 138 19.50 10.06 -9.82
N ASP A 139 19.62 11.28 -10.34
CA ASP A 139 19.54 11.56 -11.79
C ASP A 139 18.29 10.95 -12.46
N GLY A 140 17.15 10.99 -11.74
CA GLY A 140 15.88 10.46 -12.21
C GLY A 140 15.81 8.93 -12.31
N LYS A 141 16.74 8.19 -11.66
CA LYS A 141 16.77 6.72 -11.62
C LYS A 141 16.90 6.23 -10.19
N VAL A 142 16.42 5.01 -9.94
CA VAL A 142 16.61 4.36 -8.64
C VAL A 142 18.04 3.85 -8.54
N ASP A 143 18.80 4.38 -7.57
CA ASP A 143 20.12 3.90 -7.20
C ASP A 143 19.98 2.60 -6.41
N LYS A 144 20.48 1.49 -6.98
CA LYS A 144 20.39 0.15 -6.39
C LYS A 144 21.04 0.08 -5.01
N GLN A 145 22.19 0.72 -4.81
CA GLN A 145 22.94 0.63 -3.56
C GLN A 145 22.27 1.44 -2.44
N ALA A 146 21.75 2.62 -2.76
CA ALA A 146 20.95 3.41 -1.83
C ALA A 146 19.65 2.69 -1.46
N LEU A 147 18.95 2.09 -2.44
CA LEU A 147 17.77 1.27 -2.18
C LEU A 147 18.09 0.04 -1.32
N LYS A 148 19.25 -0.59 -1.54
CA LYS A 148 19.74 -1.70 -0.69
C LYS A 148 19.99 -1.24 0.73
N ALA A 149 20.70 -0.12 0.93
CA ALA A 149 20.97 0.43 2.26
C ALA A 149 19.67 0.80 3.00
N LEU A 150 18.68 1.34 2.29
CA LEU A 150 17.35 1.61 2.81
C LEU A 150 16.67 0.33 3.29
N TYR A 151 16.58 -0.70 2.44
CA TYR A 151 15.91 -1.95 2.79
C TYR A 151 16.68 -2.79 3.81
N GLU A 152 18.00 -2.77 3.81
CA GLU A 152 18.81 -3.42 4.83
C GLU A 152 18.51 -2.82 6.22
N ARG A 153 18.46 -1.49 6.31
CA ARG A 153 18.11 -0.76 7.53
C ARG A 153 16.71 -1.10 8.06
N ARG A 154 15.75 -1.41 7.17
CA ARG A 154 14.35 -1.71 7.52
C ARG A 154 14.09 -3.19 7.77
N LEU A 155 14.55 -4.08 6.89
CA LEU A 155 14.24 -5.51 6.91
C LEU A 155 15.20 -6.30 7.81
N LEU A 156 16.51 -6.03 7.79
CA LEU A 156 17.46 -6.86 8.53
C LEU A 156 17.17 -6.92 10.05
N PRO A 157 16.78 -5.82 10.74
CA PRO A 157 16.33 -5.89 12.13
C PRO A 157 15.18 -6.89 12.35
N MET A 158 14.22 -6.94 11.43
CA MET A 158 13.07 -7.85 11.50
C MET A 158 13.49 -9.31 11.28
N LEU A 159 14.36 -9.55 10.29
CA LEU A 159 14.91 -10.89 10.01
C LEU A 159 15.69 -11.43 11.20
N LEU A 160 16.55 -10.61 11.81
CA LEU A 160 17.35 -10.99 12.98
C LEU A 160 16.47 -11.23 14.22
N ASN A 161 15.45 -10.39 14.44
CA ASN A 161 14.51 -10.58 15.56
C ASN A 161 13.73 -11.89 15.42
N ALA A 162 13.20 -12.20 14.23
CA ALA A 162 12.50 -13.47 13.98
C ALA A 162 13.44 -14.69 14.08
N ASN A 163 14.68 -14.58 13.59
CA ASN A 163 15.68 -15.62 13.73
C ASN A 163 15.99 -15.92 15.21
N LYS A 164 16.12 -14.87 16.03
CA LYS A 164 16.29 -15.02 17.47
C LYS A 164 15.08 -15.69 18.12
N GLU A 165 13.88 -15.24 17.79
CA GLU A 165 12.63 -15.83 18.29
C GLU A 165 12.52 -17.33 17.97
N CYS A 166 12.87 -17.73 16.75
CA CYS A 166 12.92 -19.14 16.36
C CYS A 166 13.96 -19.92 17.18
N GLY A 167 15.16 -19.35 17.36
CA GLY A 167 16.22 -19.96 18.15
C GLY A 167 15.83 -20.15 19.62
N ASP A 168 15.21 -19.13 20.23
CA ASP A 168 14.74 -19.18 21.62
C ASP A 168 13.66 -20.27 21.82
N ASN A 169 12.85 -20.54 20.80
CA ASN A 169 11.77 -21.53 20.84
C ASN A 169 12.18 -22.91 20.28
N ASN A 170 13.42 -23.09 19.81
CA ASN A 170 13.88 -24.29 19.11
C ASN A 170 13.00 -24.64 17.89
N GLU A 171 12.56 -23.61 17.15
CA GLU A 171 11.76 -23.71 15.92
C GLU A 171 12.60 -23.26 14.71
N LYS A 172 12.10 -23.53 13.50
CA LYS A 172 12.61 -22.92 12.27
C LYS A 172 11.60 -21.92 11.72
N GLY A 173 12.09 -20.83 11.15
CA GLY A 173 11.26 -19.78 10.54
C GLY A 173 11.17 -19.92 9.02
N PHE A 174 10.02 -19.56 8.46
CA PHE A 174 9.79 -19.41 7.03
C PHE A 174 9.17 -18.05 6.74
N PHE A 175 9.78 -17.29 5.84
CA PHE A 175 9.31 -15.95 5.50
C PHE A 175 8.46 -15.92 4.23
N ALA A 176 7.30 -15.26 4.29
CA ALA A 176 6.51 -14.86 3.13
C ALA A 176 6.60 -13.34 2.95
N ILE A 177 7.10 -12.88 1.81
CA ILE A 177 7.50 -11.49 1.56
C ILE A 177 6.79 -10.98 0.28
N PRO A 178 5.94 -9.94 0.39
CA PRO A 178 5.28 -9.33 -0.75
C PRO A 178 6.24 -8.41 -1.51
N GLY A 179 5.75 -7.77 -2.57
CA GLY A 179 6.41 -6.60 -3.17
C GLY A 179 6.40 -5.41 -2.24
N LEU A 180 7.47 -5.25 -1.48
CA LEU A 180 7.63 -4.14 -0.56
C LEU A 180 7.95 -2.85 -1.33
N GLY A 181 7.08 -1.84 -1.22
CA GLY A 181 7.21 -0.59 -2.00
C GLY A 181 7.03 -0.78 -3.51
N CYS A 182 6.58 -1.93 -4.00
CA CYS A 182 6.44 -2.25 -5.42
C CYS A 182 5.09 -1.79 -6.03
N GLY A 183 4.15 -1.34 -5.19
CA GLY A 183 2.82 -0.90 -5.59
C GLY A 183 2.78 0.57 -5.98
N GLU A 184 1.75 1.27 -5.49
CA GLU A 184 1.59 2.71 -5.71
C GLU A 184 2.71 3.53 -5.06
N PHE A 185 3.33 3.04 -3.98
CA PHE A 185 4.45 3.73 -3.32
C PHE A 185 5.63 3.98 -4.25
N ALA A 186 5.87 3.15 -5.28
CA ALA A 186 6.95 3.38 -6.23
C ALA A 186 6.67 4.50 -7.25
N GLY A 187 5.40 4.89 -7.47
CA GLY A 187 5.03 5.85 -8.51
C GLY A 187 5.62 5.50 -9.88
N ASP A 188 6.28 6.46 -10.52
CA ASP A 188 6.92 6.31 -11.84
C ASP A 188 8.05 5.27 -11.85
N TYR A 189 8.54 4.83 -10.68
CA TYR A 189 9.67 3.91 -10.53
C TYR A 189 9.24 2.45 -10.36
N LYS A 190 7.95 2.15 -10.47
CA LYS A 190 7.39 0.81 -10.23
C LYS A 190 8.15 -0.31 -10.95
N ALA A 191 8.44 -0.14 -12.23
CA ALA A 191 9.19 -1.14 -13.02
C ALA A 191 10.62 -1.36 -12.50
N GLN A 192 11.30 -0.30 -12.04
CA GLN A 192 12.65 -0.39 -11.49
C GLN A 192 12.63 -1.08 -10.12
N VAL A 193 11.72 -0.67 -9.22
CA VAL A 193 11.62 -1.23 -7.85
C VAL A 193 11.22 -2.70 -7.90
N VAL A 194 10.21 -3.06 -8.70
CA VAL A 194 9.77 -4.47 -8.88
C VAL A 194 10.94 -5.36 -9.33
N LYS A 195 11.82 -4.85 -10.21
CA LYS A 195 13.01 -5.56 -10.66
C LYS A 195 14.09 -5.64 -9.58
N LEU A 196 14.43 -4.52 -8.95
CA LEU A 196 15.57 -4.41 -8.03
C LEU A 196 15.31 -5.06 -6.67
N PHE A 197 14.08 -4.98 -6.15
CA PHE A 197 13.76 -5.46 -4.80
C PHE A 197 14.11 -6.93 -4.53
N PRO A 198 13.73 -7.93 -5.37
CA PRO A 198 14.11 -9.32 -5.11
C PRO A 198 15.63 -9.55 -5.14
N GLU A 199 16.36 -8.87 -6.04
CA GLU A 199 17.83 -8.93 -6.08
C GLU A 199 18.43 -8.41 -4.78
N ILE A 200 17.98 -7.24 -4.33
CA ILE A 200 18.44 -6.59 -3.09
C ILE A 200 18.12 -7.46 -1.87
N LEU A 201 16.91 -8.01 -1.80
CA LEU A 201 16.50 -8.90 -0.71
C LEU A 201 17.40 -10.13 -0.64
N GLN A 202 17.68 -10.74 -1.79
CA GLN A 202 18.58 -11.88 -1.86
C GLN A 202 20.02 -11.52 -1.45
N GLU A 203 20.52 -10.34 -1.86
CA GLU A 203 21.83 -9.82 -1.42
C GLU A 203 21.87 -9.66 0.10
N ILE A 204 20.87 -9.02 0.71
CA ILE A 204 20.78 -8.83 2.18
C ILE A 204 20.78 -10.18 2.91
N ILE A 205 20.00 -11.16 2.42
CA ILE A 205 19.94 -12.51 3.00
C ILE A 205 21.28 -13.22 2.90
N ASN A 206 21.92 -13.17 1.72
CA ASN A 206 23.19 -13.85 1.47
C ASN A 206 24.33 -13.27 2.32
N GLU A 207 24.40 -11.94 2.44
CA GLU A 207 25.40 -11.25 3.26
C GLU A 207 25.24 -11.51 4.77
N ASN A 208 24.03 -11.90 5.20
CA ASN A 208 23.71 -12.13 6.61
C ASN A 208 23.30 -13.58 6.92
N LYS A 209 23.55 -14.52 6.00
CA LYS A 209 23.10 -15.93 6.13
C LYS A 209 23.58 -16.59 7.43
N ASP A 210 24.80 -16.28 7.86
CA ASP A 210 25.42 -16.86 9.07
C ASP A 210 24.74 -16.38 10.35
N LYS A 211 24.00 -15.27 10.29
CA LYS A 211 23.19 -14.72 11.38
C LYS A 211 21.72 -15.17 11.31
N LEU A 212 21.33 -15.90 10.27
CA LEU A 212 19.95 -16.29 9.97
C LEU A 212 19.77 -17.82 10.02
N GLN A 213 20.52 -18.50 10.89
CA GLN A 213 20.63 -19.97 10.99
C GLN A 213 19.33 -20.69 11.39
N ASN A 214 18.39 -19.96 12.00
CA ASN A 214 17.08 -20.49 12.38
C ASN A 214 16.02 -20.24 11.30
N ILE A 215 16.38 -19.67 10.15
CA ILE A 215 15.48 -19.46 9.04
C ILE A 215 15.72 -20.54 7.99
N GLN A 216 14.67 -21.28 7.65
CA GLN A 216 14.72 -22.38 6.69
C GLN A 216 14.49 -21.90 5.25
N GLY A 217 13.73 -20.83 5.06
CA GLY A 217 13.52 -20.29 3.73
C GLY A 217 12.73 -18.98 3.66
N TYR A 218 12.76 -18.39 2.47
CA TYR A 218 12.14 -17.15 2.07
C TYR A 218 11.33 -17.37 0.79
N TYR A 219 10.12 -16.84 0.77
CA TYR A 219 9.21 -16.84 -0.36
C TYR A 219 8.86 -15.40 -0.71
N CYS A 220 9.20 -14.96 -1.92
CA CYS A 220 9.03 -13.58 -2.37
C CYS A 220 8.13 -13.48 -3.60
N THR A 221 7.16 -12.56 -3.57
CA THR A 221 6.25 -12.27 -4.69
C THR A 221 6.21 -10.76 -4.98
N PRO A 222 7.23 -10.20 -5.65
CA PRO A 222 7.46 -8.77 -5.62
C PRO A 222 6.62 -7.97 -6.63
N GLY A 223 5.97 -8.65 -7.58
CA GLY A 223 5.10 -8.04 -8.58
C GLY A 223 4.93 -8.93 -9.81
N PRO A 224 3.93 -8.64 -10.67
CA PRO A 224 3.70 -9.40 -11.89
C PRO A 224 4.88 -9.30 -12.86
N GLY A 225 5.09 -10.35 -13.67
CA GLY A 225 6.11 -10.37 -14.73
C GLY A 225 7.50 -10.80 -14.25
N GLN A 226 7.62 -11.24 -13.00
CA GLN A 226 8.86 -11.78 -12.45
C GLN A 226 9.10 -13.22 -12.91
N ALA A 227 10.34 -13.51 -13.30
CA ALA A 227 10.72 -14.87 -13.63
C ALA A 227 10.76 -15.70 -12.34
N LYS A 228 10.07 -16.85 -12.34
CA LYS A 228 10.18 -17.81 -11.24
C LYS A 228 11.64 -18.22 -11.10
N SER A 229 12.17 -18.16 -9.89
CA SER A 229 13.51 -18.67 -9.58
C SER A 229 13.52 -19.33 -8.22
N LYS A 230 14.42 -20.28 -8.04
CA LYS A 230 14.63 -20.98 -6.78
C LYS A 230 16.12 -21.15 -6.57
N VAL A 231 16.58 -20.78 -5.38
CA VAL A 231 17.92 -21.10 -4.89
C VAL A 231 17.75 -22.08 -3.73
N ASP A 232 18.30 -23.27 -3.91
CA ASP A 232 18.26 -24.34 -2.92
C ASP A 232 19.35 -24.15 -1.84
N GLY A 233 19.17 -24.83 -0.69
CA GLY A 233 20.03 -24.73 0.49
C GLY A 233 19.38 -23.92 1.61
N PRO A 234 19.73 -24.11 2.89
CA PRO A 234 19.19 -23.31 3.99
C PRO A 234 19.97 -21.99 4.15
N PRO A 235 19.31 -20.82 4.10
CA PRO A 235 17.88 -20.63 3.84
C PRO A 235 17.54 -20.70 2.35
N ALA A 236 16.46 -21.41 1.99
CA ALA A 236 16.05 -21.53 0.60
C ALA A 236 15.42 -20.21 0.15
N PHE A 237 15.62 -19.81 -1.10
CA PHE A 237 15.00 -18.59 -1.64
C PHE A 237 14.12 -18.92 -2.84
N ILE A 238 12.83 -18.63 -2.74
CA ILE A 238 11.84 -18.89 -3.77
C ILE A 238 11.25 -17.57 -4.24
N LEU A 239 11.41 -17.27 -5.52
CA LEU A 239 10.81 -16.11 -6.18
C LEU A 239 9.68 -16.58 -7.10
N ASP A 240 8.51 -15.98 -6.98
CA ASP A 240 7.35 -16.30 -7.82
C ASP A 240 6.60 -15.05 -8.31
N ASP A 241 5.81 -15.23 -9.35
CA ASP A 241 4.85 -14.25 -9.84
C ASP A 241 3.58 -14.29 -8.96
N PRO A 242 3.15 -13.16 -8.38
CA PRO A 242 1.99 -13.11 -7.48
C PRO A 242 0.70 -13.65 -8.11
N MET A 243 0.55 -13.62 -9.44
CA MET A 243 -0.65 -14.14 -10.11
C MET A 243 -0.73 -15.68 -10.12
N ARG A 244 0.38 -16.37 -9.86
CA ARG A 244 0.48 -17.84 -9.86
C ARG A 244 1.02 -18.39 -8.54
N ALA A 245 1.35 -17.49 -7.63
CA ALA A 245 1.88 -17.72 -6.31
C ALA A 245 0.82 -18.33 -5.39
N PRO A 246 1.20 -19.27 -4.50
CA PRO A 246 0.40 -19.51 -3.31
C PRO A 246 0.22 -18.22 -2.50
N PRO A 247 -0.96 -18.01 -1.89
CA PRO A 247 -1.22 -16.81 -1.09
C PRO A 247 -0.27 -16.69 0.10
N LEU A 248 0.13 -15.46 0.45
CA LEU A 248 1.21 -15.19 1.40
C LEU A 248 0.88 -15.49 2.88
N LEU A 249 -0.40 -15.70 3.23
CA LEU A 249 -0.84 -16.12 4.56
C LEU A 249 -1.26 -17.60 4.57
N SER A 250 -0.64 -18.42 3.72
CA SER A 250 -0.81 -19.86 3.69
C SER A 250 0.17 -20.56 4.64
N HIS A 251 -0.18 -21.78 5.06
CA HIS A 251 0.73 -22.61 5.85
C HIS A 251 2.04 -22.87 5.09
N PRO A 252 3.23 -22.80 5.71
CA PRO A 252 4.52 -22.92 5.00
C PRO A 252 4.68 -24.19 4.15
N SER A 253 4.01 -25.28 4.52
CA SER A 253 4.00 -26.54 3.75
C SER A 253 3.56 -26.38 2.29
N VAL A 254 2.76 -25.36 1.95
CA VAL A 254 2.34 -25.13 0.55
C VAL A 254 3.52 -24.76 -0.37
N HIS A 255 4.64 -24.33 0.22
CA HIS A 255 5.86 -23.96 -0.51
C HIS A 255 6.90 -25.09 -0.56
N GLY A 256 6.64 -26.23 0.10
CA GLY A 256 7.50 -27.41 0.10
C GLY A 256 7.49 -28.17 1.42
N GLU A 257 7.69 -29.48 1.35
CA GLU A 257 7.68 -30.41 2.51
C GLU A 257 8.72 -30.01 3.57
N GLN A 258 9.87 -29.48 3.14
CA GLN A 258 10.93 -29.02 4.05
C GLN A 258 10.53 -27.82 4.94
N PHE A 259 9.40 -27.16 4.66
CA PHE A 259 8.91 -26.03 5.45
C PHE A 259 7.72 -26.39 6.35
N LYS A 260 7.23 -27.63 6.32
CA LYS A 260 5.99 -28.00 7.02
C LYS A 260 6.01 -27.71 8.53
N ASP A 261 7.18 -27.82 9.15
CA ASP A 261 7.37 -27.62 10.60
C ASP A 261 7.91 -26.21 10.91
N CYS A 262 7.92 -25.30 9.92
CA CYS A 262 8.37 -23.94 10.12
C CYS A 262 7.25 -23.04 10.66
N LYS A 263 7.61 -22.11 11.53
CA LYS A 263 6.78 -20.97 11.89
C LYS A 263 6.73 -19.98 10.72
N LEU A 264 5.52 -19.59 10.32
CA LEU A 264 5.32 -18.55 9.30
C LEU A 264 5.65 -17.15 9.88
N PHE A 265 6.45 -16.40 9.14
CA PHE A 265 6.66 -14.96 9.32
C PHE A 265 6.25 -14.23 8.04
N LYS A 266 5.17 -13.46 8.07
CA LYS A 266 4.69 -12.68 6.93
C LYS A 266 5.13 -11.22 7.07
N VAL A 267 5.97 -10.77 6.14
CA VAL A 267 6.28 -9.35 5.97
C VAL A 267 5.07 -8.67 5.34
N VAL A 268 4.69 -7.50 5.84
CA VAL A 268 3.57 -6.72 5.32
C VAL A 268 4.09 -5.41 4.78
N ALA A 269 3.71 -5.06 3.54
CA ALA A 269 4.09 -3.81 2.91
C ALA A 269 3.32 -2.65 3.55
N TRP A 270 3.97 -2.00 4.51
CA TRP A 270 3.43 -0.89 5.29
C TRP A 270 3.92 0.47 4.76
N ASP A 271 3.51 1.55 5.42
CA ASP A 271 3.87 2.92 5.08
C ASP A 271 4.35 3.73 6.30
N HIS A 272 4.83 4.94 6.03
CA HIS A 272 5.47 5.80 7.02
C HIS A 272 4.49 6.48 7.97
N ALA A 273 3.20 6.59 7.66
CA ALA A 273 2.31 7.55 8.31
C ALA A 273 1.05 6.92 8.92
N SER A 274 0.70 5.69 8.52
CA SER A 274 -0.47 4.98 8.99
C SER A 274 -0.18 4.12 10.24
N TRP A 275 -1.22 3.56 10.85
CA TRP A 275 -1.10 2.43 11.78
C TRP A 275 -1.05 1.12 10.97
N PRO A 276 -0.51 0.02 11.54
CA PRO A 276 -0.57 -1.27 10.87
C PRO A 276 -2.03 -1.68 10.62
N GLY A 277 -2.37 -1.89 9.36
CA GLY A 277 -3.71 -2.14 8.82
C GLY A 277 -4.22 -1.08 7.87
N ASN A 278 -3.71 0.16 7.95
CA ASN A 278 -4.04 1.34 7.13
C ASN A 278 -5.49 1.38 6.60
N ASP A 279 -5.68 0.95 5.34
CA ASP A 279 -6.96 0.97 4.63
C ASP A 279 -8.09 0.31 5.42
N PHE A 280 -7.78 -0.72 6.20
CA PHE A 280 -8.74 -1.52 6.94
C PHE A 280 -9.38 -0.79 8.12
N TYR A 281 -8.77 0.28 8.65
CA TYR A 281 -9.37 1.01 9.77
C TYR A 281 -10.68 1.71 9.41
N ALA A 282 -10.76 2.31 8.21
CA ALA A 282 -11.97 2.99 7.76
C ALA A 282 -12.78 2.07 6.84
N LEU A 283 -14.04 1.82 7.20
CA LEU A 283 -14.97 0.98 6.44
C LEU A 283 -14.57 -0.50 6.32
N ASN A 284 -13.61 -0.98 7.12
CA ASN A 284 -13.12 -2.36 7.08
C ASN A 284 -12.67 -2.77 5.66
N ASP A 285 -11.99 -1.86 4.95
CA ASP A 285 -11.63 -2.05 3.56
C ASP A 285 -10.47 -3.04 3.40
N ARG A 286 -10.70 -4.12 2.65
CA ARG A 286 -9.74 -5.21 2.46
C ARG A 286 -8.94 -4.97 1.18
N ASN A 287 -8.21 -3.86 1.18
CA ASN A 287 -7.36 -3.44 0.08
C ASN A 287 -5.92 -3.30 0.56
N THR A 288 -5.00 -3.32 -0.40
CA THR A 288 -3.54 -3.31 -0.20
C THR A 288 -3.03 -4.52 0.59
N ASP A 289 -1.73 -4.79 0.53
CA ASP A 289 -1.15 -5.90 1.31
C ASP A 289 -1.31 -5.66 2.83
N ASP A 290 -1.30 -4.39 3.24
CA ASP A 290 -1.51 -3.93 4.61
C ASP A 290 -2.92 -4.25 5.12
N GLY A 291 -3.94 -3.70 4.45
CA GLY A 291 -5.34 -3.90 4.84
C GLY A 291 -5.79 -5.36 4.69
N VAL A 292 -5.33 -6.07 3.65
CA VAL A 292 -5.58 -7.52 3.49
C VAL A 292 -4.99 -8.32 4.66
N SER A 293 -3.75 -8.03 5.06
CA SER A 293 -3.11 -8.76 6.16
C SER A 293 -3.77 -8.47 7.51
N ALA A 294 -4.20 -7.23 7.74
CA ALA A 294 -4.97 -6.88 8.94
C ALA A 294 -6.36 -7.53 8.95
N ALA A 295 -7.05 -7.60 7.81
CA ALA A 295 -8.36 -8.25 7.69
C ALA A 295 -8.29 -9.77 7.88
N ALA A 296 -7.20 -10.41 7.44
CA ALA A 296 -7.00 -11.85 7.48
C ALA A 296 -6.51 -12.39 8.84
N THR A 297 -6.20 -11.50 9.78
CA THR A 297 -5.56 -11.85 11.07
C THR A 297 -6.22 -11.10 12.22
N ASN A 298 -5.82 -11.39 13.47
CA ASN A 298 -6.22 -10.56 14.60
C ASN A 298 -5.24 -9.43 14.93
N THR A 299 -4.53 -8.87 13.93
CA THR A 299 -3.62 -7.72 14.13
C THR A 299 -4.29 -6.60 14.94
N ILE A 300 -5.52 -6.22 14.59
CA ILE A 300 -6.16 -5.07 15.24
C ILE A 300 -6.44 -5.33 16.72
N GLU A 301 -6.78 -6.56 17.12
CA GLU A 301 -6.85 -6.94 18.54
C GLU A 301 -5.49 -6.82 19.21
N LYS A 302 -4.40 -7.22 18.55
CA LYS A 302 -3.05 -7.13 19.14
C LYS A 302 -2.59 -5.69 19.34
N LEU A 303 -3.06 -4.76 18.52
CA LEU A 303 -2.78 -3.33 18.62
C LEU A 303 -3.66 -2.63 19.66
N THR A 304 -4.97 -2.89 19.61
CA THR A 304 -5.98 -2.18 20.42
C THR A 304 -6.21 -2.81 21.79
N GLY A 305 -5.92 -4.10 21.96
CA GLY A 305 -6.33 -4.89 23.11
C GLY A 305 -7.82 -5.29 23.08
N ILE A 306 -8.57 -4.88 22.07
CA ILE A 306 -10.01 -5.13 21.95
C ILE A 306 -10.24 -6.29 20.98
N LYS A 307 -10.97 -7.31 21.46
CA LYS A 307 -11.27 -8.50 20.66
C LYS A 307 -12.36 -8.22 19.62
N GLY A 308 -12.05 -8.55 18.37
CA GLY A 308 -12.99 -8.50 17.24
C GLY A 308 -13.53 -9.88 16.88
N ASN A 309 -14.18 -9.98 15.71
CA ASN A 309 -14.74 -11.22 15.19
C ASN A 309 -14.35 -11.42 13.72
N TYR A 310 -13.80 -12.59 13.39
CA TYR A 310 -13.54 -12.93 12.00
C TYR A 310 -14.81 -13.42 11.30
N VAL A 311 -15.29 -12.66 10.31
CA VAL A 311 -16.54 -12.94 9.57
C VAL A 311 -16.34 -12.61 8.09
N LYS A 312 -16.74 -13.54 7.21
CA LYS A 312 -16.77 -13.35 5.74
C LYS A 312 -15.48 -12.75 5.15
N GLY A 313 -14.32 -13.23 5.57
CA GLY A 313 -13.05 -12.73 5.03
C GLY A 313 -12.47 -11.51 5.74
N LYS A 314 -13.00 -11.07 6.88
CA LYS A 314 -12.55 -9.86 7.59
C LYS A 314 -12.59 -10.04 9.10
N TYR A 315 -11.57 -9.53 9.80
CA TYR A 315 -11.55 -9.40 11.26
C TYR A 315 -12.26 -8.10 11.67
N LEU A 316 -13.56 -8.15 11.90
CA LEU A 316 -14.40 -6.98 12.17
C LEU A 316 -14.36 -6.56 13.64
N PRO A 317 -14.65 -5.29 13.97
CA PRO A 317 -14.77 -4.85 15.36
C PRO A 317 -15.90 -5.59 16.10
N PRO A 318 -15.95 -5.53 17.44
CA PRO A 318 -17.08 -6.05 18.20
C PRO A 318 -18.39 -5.30 17.84
N GLN A 319 -19.53 -5.92 18.14
CA GLN A 319 -20.85 -5.33 17.88
C GLN A 319 -21.00 -3.96 18.56
N GLY A 320 -21.66 -3.03 17.88
CA GLY A 320 -21.87 -1.64 18.35
C GLY A 320 -20.84 -0.63 17.83
N TYR A 321 -19.88 -1.08 17.02
CA TYR A 321 -18.97 -0.22 16.26
C TYR A 321 -19.13 -0.50 14.77
N ARG A 322 -19.13 0.56 13.96
CA ARG A 322 -19.17 0.53 12.49
C ARG A 322 -17.88 -0.03 11.92
N ASP A 323 -16.75 0.44 12.42
CA ASP A 323 -15.41 0.09 11.93
C ASP A 323 -14.37 0.21 13.05
N TRP A 324 -13.14 -0.20 12.76
CA TRP A 324 -12.04 -0.13 13.73
C TRP A 324 -11.57 1.29 14.02
N GLN A 325 -11.81 2.23 13.12
CA GLN A 325 -11.53 3.64 13.37
C GLN A 325 -12.42 4.18 14.50
N GLU A 326 -13.71 3.86 14.47
CA GLU A 326 -14.63 4.24 15.55
C GLU A 326 -14.23 3.62 16.90
N VAL A 327 -13.74 2.38 16.89
CA VAL A 327 -13.18 1.74 18.11
C VAL A 327 -12.02 2.57 18.67
N ILE A 328 -11.10 3.02 17.83
CA ILE A 328 -9.96 3.84 18.26
C ILE A 328 -10.42 5.16 18.84
N GLU A 329 -11.29 5.87 18.13
CA GLU A 329 -11.78 7.20 18.50
C GLU A 329 -12.56 7.17 19.82
N LYS A 330 -13.54 6.26 19.94
CA LYS A 330 -14.38 6.15 21.15
C LYS A 330 -13.60 5.71 22.39
N ASN A 331 -12.53 4.95 22.22
CA ASN A 331 -11.72 4.45 23.34
C ASN A 331 -10.43 5.26 23.56
N GLY A 332 -10.21 6.35 22.80
CA GLY A 332 -9.00 7.17 22.91
C GLY A 332 -7.70 6.38 22.73
N LEU A 333 -7.72 5.35 21.88
CA LEU A 333 -6.58 4.45 21.72
C LEU A 333 -5.44 5.15 20.97
N LYS A 334 -4.21 4.83 21.39
CA LYS A 334 -2.99 5.37 20.79
C LYS A 334 -2.00 4.25 20.51
N LEU A 335 -1.28 4.36 19.40
CA LEU A 335 -0.16 3.46 19.09
C LEU A 335 1.07 3.93 19.87
N THR A 336 1.57 3.12 20.80
CA THR A 336 2.71 3.48 21.67
C THR A 336 3.91 2.57 21.43
N SER A 337 5.11 3.08 21.68
CA SER A 337 6.36 2.33 21.74
C SER A 337 6.92 2.19 23.16
N SER A 338 6.38 2.91 24.15
CA SER A 338 6.82 2.82 25.54
C SER A 338 6.85 1.36 26.04
N GLY A 339 8.03 0.92 26.49
CA GLY A 339 8.28 -0.46 26.91
C GLY A 339 8.23 -1.53 25.81
N ARG A 340 8.12 -1.14 24.54
CA ARG A 340 7.93 -2.04 23.38
C ARG A 340 9.04 -1.92 22.32
N VAL A 341 9.98 -0.99 22.48
CA VAL A 341 11.08 -0.78 21.53
C VAL A 341 12.16 -1.84 21.71
N LYS A 342 12.56 -2.47 20.61
CA LYS A 342 13.77 -3.27 20.51
C LYS A 342 14.68 -2.65 19.45
N VAL A 343 15.88 -2.28 19.87
CA VAL A 343 16.94 -1.80 18.96
C VAL A 343 17.79 -2.99 18.56
N ILE A 344 17.90 -3.25 17.26
CA ILE A 344 18.71 -4.36 16.74
C ILE A 344 20.03 -3.81 16.20
N ASN A 345 21.12 -4.16 16.86
CA ASN A 345 22.48 -3.87 16.37
C ASN A 345 22.96 -5.02 15.47
N HIS A 346 22.94 -4.78 14.16
CA HIS A 346 23.39 -5.77 13.16
C HIS A 346 24.90 -5.71 12.88
N LYS A 347 25.58 -4.61 13.27
CA LYS A 347 27.03 -4.41 13.08
C LYS A 347 27.87 -5.05 14.19
N ALA A 348 27.45 -4.92 15.46
CA ALA A 348 28.18 -5.46 16.61
C ALA A 348 28.27 -7.00 16.61
N GLN A 349 27.29 -7.70 16.03
CA GLN A 349 27.33 -9.16 15.90
C GLN A 349 28.44 -9.67 14.97
N LYS A 350 29.08 -8.80 14.17
CA LYS A 350 30.23 -9.20 13.34
C LYS A 350 31.51 -9.40 14.18
N ALA A 351 31.64 -8.71 15.31
CA ALA A 351 32.82 -8.78 16.18
C ALA A 351 32.81 -9.99 17.14
N GLU A 352 31.64 -10.54 17.46
CA GLU A 352 31.53 -11.72 18.34
C GLU A 352 31.81 -13.05 17.62
N VAL A 353 31.68 -13.10 16.28
CA VAL A 353 31.82 -14.34 15.48
C VAL A 353 33.27 -14.60 15.04
N ASP A 354 34.14 -13.59 15.05
CA ASP A 354 35.57 -13.73 14.68
C ASP A 354 36.48 -14.09 15.87
N SER A 355 35.93 -14.36 17.06
CA SER A 355 36.69 -14.92 18.17
C SER A 355 36.69 -16.45 18.07
N PRO A 356 37.87 -17.12 18.05
CA PRO A 356 37.93 -18.56 17.87
C PRO A 356 37.18 -19.27 19.00
N VAL A 357 36.23 -20.11 18.60
CA VAL A 357 35.38 -20.95 19.45
C VAL A 357 36.24 -21.82 20.35
N ILE A 358 36.49 -21.35 21.58
CA ILE A 358 36.82 -22.23 22.71
C ILE A 358 35.47 -22.75 23.23
N LYS A 359 35.32 -24.07 23.18
CA LYS A 359 34.13 -24.82 23.59
C LYS A 359 33.51 -24.25 24.88
N ALA A 360 32.29 -23.76 24.75
CA ALA A 360 31.48 -23.25 25.84
C ALA A 360 31.06 -24.37 26.80
N GLN A 361 31.89 -24.64 27.80
CA GLN A 361 31.48 -25.05 29.14
C GLN A 361 32.45 -24.38 30.12
N THR A 362 32.30 -23.07 30.38
CA THR A 362 32.86 -22.34 31.55
C THR A 362 32.62 -20.81 31.54
N THR A 363 31.99 -20.19 30.54
CA THR A 363 31.91 -18.72 30.47
C THR A 363 30.67 -18.07 31.09
N LYS A 364 29.60 -18.81 31.41
CA LYS A 364 28.43 -18.25 32.12
C LYS A 364 28.78 -17.58 33.47
N PRO A 365 29.68 -18.14 34.31
CA PRO A 365 30.13 -17.48 35.53
C PRO A 365 30.90 -16.18 35.26
N VAL A 366 31.66 -16.08 34.16
CA VAL A 366 32.51 -14.91 33.88
C VAL A 366 31.70 -13.72 33.37
N THR A 367 30.75 -13.94 32.48
CA THR A 367 29.88 -12.85 31.99
C THR A 367 28.90 -12.37 33.07
N GLN A 368 28.42 -13.29 33.91
CA GLN A 368 27.61 -12.94 35.08
C GLN A 368 28.45 -12.25 36.17
N ALA A 369 29.67 -12.71 36.42
CA ALA A 369 30.60 -12.05 37.34
C ALA A 369 31.03 -10.66 36.83
N MET A 370 31.23 -10.46 35.52
CA MET A 370 31.51 -9.14 34.94
C MET A 370 30.30 -8.21 35.01
N GLY A 371 29.08 -8.74 34.83
CA GLY A 371 27.83 -8.01 35.03
C GLY A 371 27.57 -7.62 36.48
N GLU A 372 27.93 -8.48 37.45
CA GLU A 372 27.84 -8.17 38.88
C GLU A 372 28.99 -7.28 39.35
N MET A 373 30.19 -7.42 38.79
CA MET A 373 31.34 -6.55 39.04
C MET A 373 31.09 -5.11 38.55
N GLY A 374 30.42 -4.92 37.40
CA GLY A 374 29.94 -3.61 36.95
C GLY A 374 28.90 -2.99 37.89
N LYS A 375 28.04 -3.80 38.50
CA LYS A 375 27.07 -3.35 39.51
C LYS A 375 27.73 -3.03 40.85
N MET A 376 28.75 -3.77 41.26
CA MET A 376 29.52 -3.52 42.48
C MET A 376 30.41 -2.28 42.36
N LEU A 377 31.01 -2.03 41.19
CA LEU A 377 31.76 -0.80 40.90
C LEU A 377 30.86 0.45 40.96
N ALA A 378 29.62 0.34 40.51
CA ALA A 378 28.62 1.40 40.62
C ALA A 378 28.12 1.64 42.06
N GLN A 379 28.39 0.72 43.00
CA GLN A 379 27.96 0.79 44.40
C GLN A 379 29.09 1.17 45.37
N SER A 380 30.34 1.29 44.93
CA SER A 380 31.45 1.72 45.79
C SER A 380 31.52 3.25 45.90
N ALA A 381 31.82 3.76 47.10
CA ALA A 381 31.66 5.18 47.45
C ALA A 381 32.62 6.16 46.74
N ASP A 382 33.72 5.69 46.12
CA ASP A 382 34.52 6.49 45.18
C ASP A 382 35.52 5.62 44.38
N PRO A 383 35.15 5.19 43.15
CA PRO A 383 36.04 4.44 42.26
C PRO A 383 37.33 5.21 41.90
N ASN A 384 37.34 6.54 42.00
CA ASN A 384 38.49 7.37 41.65
C ASN A 384 39.61 7.25 42.69
N SER A 385 39.27 7.05 43.97
CA SER A 385 40.25 6.84 45.04
C SER A 385 41.07 5.57 44.80
N PHE A 386 40.42 4.47 44.40
CA PHE A 386 41.08 3.20 44.16
C PHE A 386 42.06 3.25 42.97
N TYR A 387 41.63 3.79 41.83
CA TYR A 387 42.49 3.89 40.64
C TYR A 387 43.70 4.79 40.87
N ASN A 388 43.51 5.94 41.54
CA ASN A 388 44.59 6.86 41.87
C ASN A 388 45.57 6.27 42.90
N GLN A 389 45.06 5.51 43.86
CA GLN A 389 45.88 4.81 44.85
C GLN A 389 46.62 3.62 44.23
N TRP A 390 46.01 2.93 43.25
CA TRP A 390 46.68 1.86 42.50
C TRP A 390 47.81 2.41 41.63
N ILE A 391 47.59 3.48 40.86
CA ILE A 391 48.64 4.08 40.02
C ILE A 391 49.84 4.49 40.88
N LYS A 392 49.61 5.19 42.00
CA LYS A 392 50.67 5.62 42.95
C LYS A 392 51.46 4.47 43.57
N ASN A 393 50.88 3.27 43.60
CA ASN A 393 51.52 2.08 44.14
C ASN A 393 51.93 1.06 43.05
N SER A 394 51.76 1.41 41.78
CA SER A 394 52.05 0.52 40.65
C SER A 394 53.46 0.77 40.10
N PRO A 395 54.10 -0.24 39.51
CA PRO A 395 55.34 -0.06 38.74
C PRO A 395 55.19 0.89 37.53
N HIS A 396 53.97 1.34 37.24
CA HIS A 396 53.63 2.16 36.08
C HIS A 396 53.55 3.66 36.39
N GLU A 397 53.63 4.09 37.66
CA GLU A 397 53.49 5.51 38.06
C GLU A 397 54.39 6.43 37.23
N GLN A 398 55.68 6.11 37.14
CA GLN A 398 56.65 6.89 36.38
C GLN A 398 56.31 6.95 34.89
N LYS A 399 55.85 5.84 34.29
CA LYS A 399 55.48 5.78 32.87
C LYS A 399 54.17 6.52 32.59
N VAL A 400 53.22 6.52 33.52
CA VAL A 400 51.99 7.32 33.41
C VAL A 400 52.32 8.82 33.50
N ALA A 401 53.25 9.20 34.39
CA ALA A 401 53.73 10.58 34.49
C ALA A 401 54.46 11.02 33.22
N GLU A 402 55.35 10.19 32.67
CA GLU A 402 56.07 10.44 31.42
C GLU A 402 55.10 10.55 30.23
N PHE A 403 54.13 9.63 30.12
CA PHE A 403 53.08 9.67 29.09
C PHE A 403 52.27 10.97 29.16
N SER A 404 51.85 11.37 30.37
CA SER A 404 51.10 12.62 30.61
C SER A 404 51.92 13.86 30.26
N GLN A 405 53.21 13.86 30.59
CA GLN A 405 54.12 14.96 30.26
C GLN A 405 54.34 15.09 28.74
N GLN A 406 54.49 13.97 28.03
CA GLN A 406 54.65 13.96 26.57
C GLN A 406 53.38 14.42 25.87
N LEU A 407 52.21 13.96 26.32
CA LEU A 407 50.91 14.42 25.80
C LEU A 407 50.70 15.91 26.04
N SER A 408 51.03 16.40 27.24
CA SER A 408 50.95 17.83 27.56
C SER A 408 51.86 18.69 26.68
N LYS A 409 53.09 18.23 26.39
CA LYS A 409 54.01 18.94 25.46
C LYS A 409 53.47 18.98 24.03
N LEU A 410 52.89 17.87 23.55
CA LEU A 410 52.28 17.77 22.23
C LEU A 410 51.12 18.78 22.04
N LEU A 411 50.40 19.08 23.12
CA LEU A 411 49.27 20.00 23.13
C LEU A 411 49.67 21.48 23.36
N GLN A 412 50.88 21.76 23.85
CA GLN A 412 51.34 23.13 24.18
C GLN A 412 51.82 23.96 22.97
N GLY A 413 52.17 23.33 21.85
CA GLY A 413 52.77 24.01 20.69
C GLY A 413 51.80 24.57 19.65
N ARG A 414 50.49 24.70 19.95
CA ARG A 414 49.46 24.99 18.92
C ARG A 414 48.79 26.36 19.08
N PRO A 415 48.63 27.15 17.99
CA PRO A 415 47.98 28.46 18.05
C PRO A 415 46.48 28.29 18.30
N GLY A 416 45.93 29.02 19.27
CA GLY A 416 44.53 28.91 19.74
C GLY A 416 44.40 28.44 21.20
N GLY A 417 45.51 28.12 21.86
CA GLY A 417 45.55 27.61 23.23
C GLY A 417 45.51 28.67 24.34
N GLN A 418 44.39 29.37 24.51
CA GLN A 418 44.02 29.90 25.82
C GLN A 418 42.61 29.40 26.20
N GLY A 419 42.54 28.59 27.26
CA GLY A 419 41.32 28.29 28.00
C GLY A 419 40.56 27.01 27.65
N ALA A 420 39.99 26.89 26.45
CA ALA A 420 38.80 26.04 26.27
C ALA A 420 39.04 24.55 25.93
N TYR A 421 40.22 24.15 25.43
CA TYR A 421 40.43 22.79 24.89
C TYR A 421 41.39 21.90 25.71
N LYS A 422 42.02 22.42 26.76
CA LYS A 422 43.04 21.66 27.52
C LYS A 422 42.46 20.58 28.44
N ILE A 423 41.18 20.67 28.78
CA ILE A 423 40.51 19.82 29.77
C ILE A 423 39.57 18.79 29.11
N PRO A 424 38.76 19.12 28.08
CA PRO A 424 37.78 18.17 27.53
C PRO A 424 38.42 16.94 26.89
N LEU A 425 39.48 17.10 26.08
CA LEU A 425 40.09 15.96 25.37
C LEU A 425 40.85 15.01 26.31
N ALA A 426 41.46 15.56 27.37
CA ALA A 426 42.14 14.76 28.39
C ALA A 426 41.12 14.02 29.30
N LEU A 427 39.99 14.64 29.60
CA LEU A 427 38.89 14.02 30.34
C LEU A 427 38.14 12.97 29.51
N GLU A 428 37.84 13.24 28.24
CA GLU A 428 37.27 12.28 27.28
C GLU A 428 38.17 11.06 27.11
N PHE A 429 39.50 11.27 27.08
CA PHE A 429 40.48 10.19 27.00
C PHE A 429 40.57 9.36 28.29
N MET A 430 40.54 10.01 29.45
CA MET A 430 40.51 9.32 30.74
C MET A 430 39.19 8.57 30.96
N ASP A 431 38.07 9.08 30.45
CA ASP A 431 36.77 8.39 30.41
C ASP A 431 36.78 7.20 29.43
N ALA A 432 37.50 7.30 28.30
CA ALA A 432 37.68 6.19 27.37
C ALA A 432 38.53 5.06 27.95
N ILE A 433 39.58 5.38 28.72
CA ILE A 433 40.35 4.40 29.51
C ILE A 433 39.48 3.81 30.64
N ARG A 434 38.58 4.62 31.23
CA ARG A 434 37.67 4.19 32.30
C ARG A 434 36.64 3.14 31.86
N ASN A 435 36.31 3.09 30.56
CA ASN A 435 35.26 2.23 29.99
C ASN A 435 35.81 0.99 29.22
N LEU A 436 37.00 0.49 29.56
CA LEU A 436 37.72 -0.59 28.87
C LEU A 436 37.11 -2.02 29.03
N GLY A 437 35.80 -2.16 28.88
CA GLY A 437 35.14 -3.42 28.51
C GLY A 437 35.01 -3.61 26.98
N SER A 438 35.25 -2.56 26.20
CA SER A 438 35.04 -2.54 24.73
C SER A 438 36.22 -1.96 23.93
N GLY A 439 37.41 -1.90 24.53
CA GLY A 439 38.51 -1.03 24.09
C GLY A 439 39.43 -1.57 23.00
N THR A 440 39.24 -1.08 21.77
CA THR A 440 40.29 -0.58 20.84
C THR A 440 39.64 0.23 19.70
N ALA A 441 38.48 -0.21 19.21
CA ALA A 441 37.78 0.38 18.06
C ALA A 441 37.31 1.84 18.28
N HIS A 442 36.93 2.22 19.50
CA HIS A 442 36.48 3.58 19.80
C HIS A 442 37.63 4.59 19.77
N LEU A 443 38.83 4.17 20.20
CA LEU A 443 40.05 4.97 20.11
C LEU A 443 40.49 5.15 18.66
N GLU A 444 40.40 4.12 17.83
CA GLU A 444 40.68 4.21 16.38
C GLU A 444 39.71 5.18 15.69
N THR A 445 38.43 5.16 16.05
CA THR A 445 37.41 6.05 15.48
C THR A 445 37.66 7.52 15.85
N ILE A 446 38.00 7.82 17.12
CA ILE A 446 38.32 9.19 17.56
C ILE A 446 39.60 9.72 16.87
N LEU A 447 40.56 8.83 16.58
CA LEU A 447 41.83 9.19 15.91
C LEU A 447 41.68 9.35 14.39
N GLU A 448 40.70 8.71 13.76
CA GLU A 448 40.38 8.86 12.33
C GLU A 448 39.55 10.13 12.03
N ASP A 449 38.65 10.52 12.95
CA ASP A 449 37.67 11.59 12.70
C ASP A 449 38.24 13.02 12.87
N LYS A 450 39.40 13.18 13.53
CA LYS A 450 39.95 14.51 13.87
C LYS A 450 41.21 14.94 13.11
N GLY A 451 41.58 14.24 12.02
CA GLY A 451 42.55 14.74 11.02
C GLY A 451 43.93 15.14 11.55
N ASN A 452 44.42 14.56 12.65
CA ASN A 452 45.59 15.09 13.36
C ASN A 452 46.71 14.04 13.49
N ALA A 453 47.56 13.98 12.45
CA ALA A 453 48.60 12.96 12.27
C ALA A 453 49.56 12.82 13.47
N ASP A 454 49.92 13.93 14.14
CA ASP A 454 50.86 13.88 15.28
C ASP A 454 50.24 13.23 16.53
N ILE A 455 48.94 13.44 16.75
CA ILE A 455 48.20 12.82 17.86
C ILE A 455 48.05 11.32 17.59
N LYS A 456 47.69 10.96 16.35
CA LYS A 456 47.61 9.56 15.93
C LYS A 456 48.96 8.85 16.11
N ALA A 457 50.05 9.43 15.64
CA ALA A 457 51.41 8.88 15.79
C ALA A 457 51.83 8.76 17.27
N PHE A 458 51.46 9.73 18.12
CA PHE A 458 51.70 9.67 19.57
C PHE A 458 51.00 8.48 20.22
N PHE A 459 49.73 8.22 19.87
CA PHE A 459 48.98 7.10 20.43
C PHE A 459 49.42 5.75 19.89
N GLU A 460 49.71 5.65 18.59
CA GLU A 460 50.29 4.45 17.99
C GLU A 460 51.60 4.05 18.67
N LYS A 461 52.47 5.04 18.96
CA LYS A 461 53.74 4.82 19.66
C LYS A 461 53.57 4.32 21.11
N ASN A 462 52.48 4.69 21.78
CA ASN A 462 52.26 4.40 23.21
C ASN A 462 51.20 3.31 23.48
N MET A 463 50.63 2.71 22.44
CA MET A 463 49.51 1.75 22.57
C MET A 463 49.89 0.49 23.34
N SER A 464 51.13 0.02 23.21
CA SER A 464 51.63 -1.15 23.95
C SER A 464 51.70 -0.90 25.46
N PHE A 465 52.07 0.32 25.87
CA PHE A 465 52.07 0.74 27.26
C PHE A 465 50.64 0.80 27.83
N LEU A 466 49.69 1.39 27.10
CA LEU A 466 48.29 1.50 27.53
C LEU A 466 47.63 0.13 27.72
N LYS A 467 47.91 -0.83 26.83
CA LYS A 467 47.44 -2.22 26.98
C LYS A 467 48.01 -2.90 28.23
N SER A 468 49.31 -2.73 28.48
CA SER A 468 49.97 -3.26 29.67
C SER A 468 49.45 -2.66 30.97
N LEU A 469 49.15 -1.35 30.98
CA LEU A 469 48.58 -0.66 32.14
C LEU A 469 47.19 -1.22 32.49
N ASN A 470 46.34 -1.41 31.48
CA ASN A 470 45.00 -1.97 31.67
C ASN A 470 45.04 -3.41 32.22
N GLN A 471 45.91 -4.25 31.64
CA GLN A 471 46.08 -5.63 32.11
C GLN A 471 46.52 -5.68 33.58
N SER A 472 47.51 -4.86 33.97
CA SER A 472 48.01 -4.83 35.35
C SER A 472 46.94 -4.34 36.35
N PHE A 473 46.10 -3.38 35.94
CA PHE A 473 44.98 -2.90 36.76
C PHE A 473 43.96 -4.01 37.04
N MET A 474 43.56 -4.75 35.99
CA MET A 474 42.59 -5.83 36.10
C MET A 474 43.10 -6.98 36.98
N GLU A 475 44.38 -7.32 36.88
CA GLU A 475 45.02 -8.33 37.74
C GLU A 475 45.06 -7.91 39.22
N ALA A 476 45.34 -6.63 39.51
CA ALA A 476 45.37 -6.10 40.88
C ALA A 476 43.96 -6.05 41.49
N TYR A 477 42.96 -5.66 40.71
CA TYR A 477 41.57 -5.60 41.15
C TYR A 477 41.00 -6.99 41.47
N ALA A 478 41.29 -7.98 40.62
CA ALA A 478 40.87 -9.38 40.82
C ALA A 478 41.49 -10.00 42.09
N LYS A 479 42.74 -9.65 42.43
CA LYS A 479 43.40 -10.12 43.66
C LYS A 479 42.76 -9.60 44.95
N GLN A 480 42.22 -8.38 44.92
CA GLN A 480 41.56 -7.80 46.11
C GLN A 480 40.10 -8.26 46.27
N ASN A 481 39.51 -8.86 45.23
CA ASN A 481 38.10 -9.25 45.21
C ASN A 481 37.92 -10.70 44.70
N PRO A 482 38.44 -11.73 45.40
CA PRO A 482 38.33 -13.12 44.96
C PRO A 482 36.87 -13.62 45.05
N PRO A 483 36.35 -14.32 44.01
CA PRO A 483 35.00 -14.85 44.03
C PRO A 483 34.84 -16.05 45.00
N THR A 484 33.69 -16.15 45.65
CA THR A 484 33.38 -17.16 46.68
C THR A 484 32.84 -18.48 46.07
N PRO A 485 33.24 -19.68 46.54
CA PRO A 485 32.83 -20.95 45.93
C PRO A 485 31.65 -21.64 46.65
N LYS A 486 30.67 -22.16 45.89
CA LYS A 486 29.74 -23.23 46.32
C LYS A 486 29.51 -24.28 45.22
N PHE A 487 29.62 -25.55 45.62
CA PHE A 487 29.43 -26.85 44.92
C PHE A 487 27.98 -27.06 44.39
N VAL A 488 27.63 -27.99 43.46
CA VAL A 488 27.79 -29.47 43.45
C VAL A 488 27.70 -30.08 42.02
N GLU A 489 28.23 -31.30 41.94
CA GLU A 489 28.50 -32.35 40.93
C GLU A 489 27.49 -32.80 39.85
N LEU A 490 28.09 -33.18 38.70
CA LEU A 490 27.91 -34.33 37.79
C LEU A 490 26.52 -34.96 37.51
N ASN A 491 26.21 -35.08 36.21
CA ASN A 491 25.84 -36.37 35.63
C ASN A 491 26.29 -36.50 34.15
N THR A 492 26.94 -37.60 33.83
CA THR A 492 27.55 -37.96 32.54
C THR A 492 26.65 -38.92 31.77
N SER A 493 26.34 -38.64 30.50
CA SER A 493 26.11 -39.65 29.45
C SER A 493 25.57 -39.04 28.14
N VAL A 494 26.45 -38.63 27.21
CA VAL A 494 26.11 -38.65 25.77
C VAL A 494 27.38 -38.91 24.96
N LYS A 495 27.33 -39.92 24.08
CA LYS A 495 28.39 -40.34 23.14
C LYS A 495 28.66 -39.27 22.07
N PRO A 496 29.91 -39.04 21.62
CA PRO A 496 30.15 -38.19 20.44
C PRO A 496 30.07 -38.99 19.13
N LYS A 497 29.51 -38.35 18.10
CA LYS A 497 29.60 -38.77 16.68
C LYS A 497 30.47 -37.77 15.90
N ALA A 498 31.34 -38.34 15.05
CA ALA A 498 31.99 -37.86 13.83
C ALA A 498 32.81 -36.54 13.80
N GLY A 499 34.10 -36.68 13.46
CA GLY A 499 35.00 -35.63 12.92
C GLY A 499 36.14 -35.20 13.84
N THR A 500 37.37 -35.69 13.59
CA THR A 500 38.59 -35.24 14.32
C THR A 500 39.39 -34.28 13.45
N LEU A 501 39.52 -33.01 13.88
CA LEU A 501 40.41 -32.03 13.28
C LEU A 501 41.82 -32.22 13.86
N ILE A 502 42.83 -32.45 13.01
CA ILE A 502 44.23 -32.54 13.43
C ILE A 502 44.89 -31.20 13.14
N ASN A 503 45.19 -30.43 14.19
CA ASN A 503 45.72 -29.07 14.10
C ASN A 503 47.11 -28.88 14.71
N ASP A 504 47.73 -29.96 15.21
CA ASP A 504 49.09 -29.96 15.76
C ASP A 504 49.88 -31.22 15.35
N GLU A 505 51.21 -31.11 15.40
CA GLU A 505 52.15 -32.13 14.91
C GLU A 505 52.15 -33.40 15.78
N GLN A 506 51.83 -33.27 17.07
CA GLN A 506 51.76 -34.38 18.03
C GLN A 506 50.53 -35.25 17.77
N SER A 507 49.38 -34.62 17.50
CA SER A 507 48.14 -35.29 17.09
C SER A 507 48.27 -35.97 15.73
N LEU A 508 49.03 -35.37 14.80
CA LEU A 508 49.35 -35.98 13.51
C LEU A 508 50.24 -37.21 13.67
N GLN A 509 51.29 -37.13 14.50
CA GLN A 509 52.21 -38.23 14.73
C GLN A 509 51.49 -39.42 15.39
N LYS A 510 50.63 -39.15 16.38
CA LYS A 510 49.79 -40.17 17.03
C LYS A 510 48.86 -40.88 16.04
N PHE A 511 48.21 -40.13 15.14
CA PHE A 511 47.38 -40.70 14.09
C PHE A 511 48.19 -41.59 13.14
N ILE A 512 49.39 -41.16 12.73
CA ILE A 512 50.29 -41.95 11.89
C ILE A 512 50.68 -43.28 12.58
N ASP A 513 50.94 -43.24 13.88
CA ASP A 513 51.33 -44.43 14.64
C ASP A 513 50.14 -45.40 14.85
N GLU A 514 48.92 -44.89 15.05
CA GLU A 514 47.68 -45.69 15.12
C GLU A 514 47.35 -46.37 13.78
N VAL A 515 47.58 -45.67 12.65
CA VAL A 515 47.42 -46.24 11.30
C VAL A 515 48.46 -47.32 11.02
N LYS A 516 49.72 -47.11 11.41
CA LYS A 516 50.79 -48.13 11.27
C LYS A 516 50.51 -49.40 12.10
N GLN A 517 49.80 -49.26 13.21
CA GLN A 517 49.40 -50.38 14.07
C GLN A 517 48.09 -51.06 13.62
N GLY A 518 47.48 -50.62 12.51
CA GLY A 518 46.27 -51.24 11.94
C GLY A 518 44.99 -50.99 12.74
N GLN A 519 44.96 -49.97 13.61
CA GLN A 519 43.86 -49.77 14.55
C GLN A 519 42.67 -48.95 13.98
N ASN A 520 42.75 -48.44 12.74
CA ASN A 520 41.66 -47.69 12.11
C ASN A 520 41.35 -48.20 10.69
N ALA A 521 40.55 -49.26 10.61
CA ALA A 521 39.92 -49.72 9.36
C ALA A 521 38.42 -49.43 9.40
N LYS A 522 38.04 -48.15 9.25
CA LYS A 522 36.74 -47.71 8.73
C LYS A 522 36.80 -46.21 8.40
N HIS A 523 36.29 -45.86 7.22
CA HIS A 523 36.43 -44.56 6.57
C HIS A 523 35.83 -43.41 7.39
N ASP A 524 36.69 -42.49 7.85
CA ASP A 524 36.30 -41.17 8.37
C ASP A 524 37.14 -40.08 7.65
N VAL A 525 36.49 -38.95 7.33
CA VAL A 525 37.09 -37.80 6.60
C VAL A 525 37.92 -36.95 7.56
N ILE A 526 39.18 -36.68 7.20
CA ILE A 526 40.15 -35.94 8.01
C ILE A 526 40.43 -34.57 7.39
N TYR A 527 40.38 -33.50 8.21
CA TYR A 527 40.78 -32.15 7.80
C TYR A 527 42.16 -31.83 8.37
N VAL A 528 43.10 -31.45 7.50
CA VAL A 528 44.49 -31.12 7.85
C VAL A 528 44.83 -29.70 7.37
N VAL A 529 45.49 -28.91 8.23
CA VAL A 529 45.87 -27.52 7.97
C VAL A 529 47.00 -27.46 6.91
N PRO A 530 47.04 -26.48 5.98
CA PRO A 530 47.90 -26.51 4.79
C PRO A 530 49.42 -26.72 5.02
N LYS A 531 49.96 -26.36 6.19
CA LYS A 531 51.39 -26.50 6.50
C LYS A 531 51.86 -27.94 6.73
N MET A 532 50.96 -28.91 6.85
CA MET A 532 51.31 -30.32 7.15
C MET A 532 51.24 -31.25 5.93
N LYS A 533 50.98 -30.70 4.74
CA LYS A 533 50.81 -31.48 3.50
C LYS A 533 52.08 -32.23 3.06
N GLU A 534 53.26 -31.64 3.25
CA GLU A 534 54.53 -32.29 2.88
C GLU A 534 54.86 -33.48 3.78
N ALA A 535 54.63 -33.37 5.09
CA ALA A 535 54.85 -34.47 6.03
C ALA A 535 53.94 -35.68 5.77
N LEU A 536 52.67 -35.44 5.40
CA LEU A 536 51.72 -36.50 5.02
C LEU A 536 52.06 -37.15 3.67
N SER A 537 52.53 -36.36 2.70
CA SER A 537 52.96 -36.87 1.39
C SER A 537 54.20 -37.77 1.51
N GLU A 538 55.13 -37.42 2.40
CA GLU A 538 56.33 -38.23 2.65
C GLU A 538 56.00 -39.53 3.40
N ALA A 539 55.09 -39.49 4.38
CA ALA A 539 54.64 -40.66 5.12
C ALA A 539 53.86 -41.66 4.23
N ALA A 540 53.08 -41.17 3.25
CA ALA A 540 52.28 -42.00 2.34
C ALA A 540 53.12 -42.85 1.37
N LYS A 541 54.36 -42.45 1.08
CA LYS A 541 55.28 -43.21 0.20
C LYS A 541 55.64 -44.59 0.76
N ASN A 542 55.58 -44.75 2.09
CA ASN A 542 56.01 -45.96 2.80
C ASN A 542 54.84 -46.87 3.25
N LEU A 543 53.60 -46.62 2.79
CA LEU A 543 52.43 -47.44 3.13
C LEU A 543 52.20 -48.60 2.13
N PRO A 544 51.68 -49.77 2.59
CA PRO A 544 51.30 -50.89 1.71
C PRO A 544 50.21 -50.50 0.70
N ALA A 545 50.23 -51.12 -0.49
CA ALA A 545 49.41 -50.72 -1.65
C ALA A 545 47.89 -50.63 -1.38
N ALA A 546 47.35 -51.45 -0.46
CA ALA A 546 45.94 -51.45 -0.10
C ALA A 546 45.46 -50.16 0.63
N TYR A 547 46.37 -49.30 1.07
CA TYR A 547 46.06 -48.05 1.79
C TYR A 547 46.33 -46.78 0.98
N LYS A 548 46.84 -46.89 -0.26
CA LYS A 548 47.14 -45.72 -1.12
C LYS A 548 45.88 -45.07 -1.70
N GLU A 549 44.83 -45.86 -1.94
CA GLU A 549 43.57 -45.39 -2.56
C GLU A 549 42.76 -44.43 -1.65
N GLY A 550 43.01 -44.44 -0.33
CA GLY A 550 42.40 -43.51 0.63
C GLY A 550 43.09 -42.14 0.71
N PHE A 551 44.34 -42.03 0.25
CA PHE A 551 45.13 -40.79 0.32
C PHE A 551 44.94 -39.87 -0.90
N GLU A 552 44.51 -40.43 -2.04
CA GLU A 552 44.25 -39.66 -3.27
C GLU A 552 42.98 -38.79 -3.20
N ASN A 553 42.15 -38.95 -2.15
CA ASN A 553 40.89 -38.22 -1.96
C ASN A 553 40.94 -37.08 -0.91
N ILE A 554 42.13 -36.60 -0.53
CA ILE A 554 42.27 -35.43 0.37
C ILE A 554 42.04 -34.12 -0.42
N GLN A 555 40.84 -33.55 -0.29
CA GLN A 555 40.50 -32.23 -0.85
C GLN A 555 41.11 -31.08 -0.01
N PRO A 556 41.80 -30.11 -0.63
CA PRO A 556 42.20 -28.90 0.09
C PRO A 556 40.97 -28.03 0.36
N SER A 557 40.83 -27.49 1.58
CA SER A 557 39.90 -26.39 1.84
C SER A 557 40.33 -25.18 0.99
N GLY A 558 39.52 -24.85 0.00
CA GLY A 558 39.80 -23.81 -0.97
C GLY A 558 39.89 -22.41 -0.34
N ALA A 559 41.09 -21.84 -0.35
CA ALA A 559 41.33 -20.43 -0.54
C ALA A 559 42.36 -20.30 -1.67
N VAL A 560 41.91 -19.96 -2.88
CA VAL A 560 42.81 -19.54 -3.96
C VAL A 560 42.89 -18.03 -3.91
N GLY A 561 44.04 -17.54 -3.44
CA GLY A 561 44.45 -16.15 -3.58
C GLY A 561 44.87 -15.86 -5.02
N PHE A 562 44.51 -14.65 -5.47
CA PHE A 562 45.18 -13.97 -6.57
C PHE A 562 46.65 -13.74 -6.23
N THR A 563 47.56 -14.37 -6.97
CA THR A 563 48.90 -13.83 -7.21
C THR A 563 49.25 -14.03 -8.68
N MET A 564 48.95 -13.03 -9.51
CA MET A 564 49.65 -12.81 -10.77
C MET A 564 50.56 -11.60 -10.61
N SER A 565 51.79 -11.69 -11.12
CA SER A 565 52.80 -10.65 -11.00
C SER A 565 52.42 -9.39 -11.80
N MET A 566 52.74 -8.22 -11.22
CA MET A 566 52.47 -6.88 -11.75
C MET A 566 53.03 -6.65 -13.17
N GLY A 567 54.06 -7.40 -13.58
CA GLY A 567 54.68 -7.29 -14.91
C GLY A 567 53.82 -7.79 -16.08
N GLN A 568 52.95 -8.78 -15.85
CA GLN A 568 52.10 -9.34 -16.93
C GLN A 568 50.83 -8.51 -17.18
N ARG A 569 50.45 -7.63 -16.25
CA ARG A 569 49.32 -6.68 -16.40
C ARG A 569 49.68 -5.45 -17.24
N LEU A 570 50.95 -5.01 -17.22
CA LEU A 570 51.43 -3.86 -17.97
C LEU A 570 51.63 -4.15 -19.47
N GLN A 571 51.95 -5.39 -19.84
CA GLN A 571 52.09 -5.81 -21.25
C GLN A 571 50.72 -5.85 -21.96
N ARG A 572 49.69 -6.42 -21.33
CA ARG A 572 48.33 -6.55 -21.92
C ARG A 572 47.54 -5.23 -21.96
N LEU A 573 47.86 -4.27 -21.10
CA LEU A 573 47.28 -2.92 -21.15
C LEU A 573 47.91 -2.03 -22.24
N LYS A 574 49.12 -2.35 -22.73
CA LYS A 574 49.71 -1.72 -23.91
C LYS A 574 49.08 -2.26 -25.20
N GLU A 575 48.92 -3.57 -25.31
CA GLU A 575 48.35 -4.23 -26.51
C GLU A 575 46.84 -3.96 -26.69
N GLY A 576 46.11 -3.68 -25.59
CA GLY A 576 44.69 -3.30 -25.65
C GLY A 576 44.40 -1.83 -25.96
N ARG A 577 45.41 -0.94 -25.92
CA ARG A 577 45.24 0.49 -26.25
C ARG A 577 45.41 0.79 -27.74
N GLU A 578 46.14 -0.02 -28.48
CA GLU A 578 46.31 0.17 -29.94
C GLU A 578 45.02 -0.21 -30.71
N VAL A 579 44.29 -1.23 -30.26
CA VAL A 579 43.04 -1.69 -30.92
C VAL A 579 41.86 -0.71 -30.74
N VAL A 580 41.88 0.13 -29.71
CA VAL A 580 40.83 1.14 -29.45
C VAL A 580 41.13 2.47 -30.17
N GLN A 581 42.38 2.69 -30.58
CA GLN A 581 42.76 3.88 -31.34
C GLN A 581 42.41 3.71 -32.84
N ASP A 582 42.61 2.51 -33.41
CA ASP A 582 42.22 2.20 -34.80
C ASP A 582 40.70 2.21 -35.04
N LEU A 583 39.89 1.89 -34.02
CA LEU A 583 38.42 1.95 -34.11
C LEU A 583 37.85 3.37 -33.95
N ARG A 584 38.65 4.32 -33.46
CA ARG A 584 38.26 5.72 -33.34
C ARG A 584 38.60 6.54 -34.59
N GLU A 585 39.69 6.20 -35.28
CA GLU A 585 40.10 6.86 -36.52
C GLU A 585 39.26 6.41 -37.73
N GLY A 586 38.66 5.23 -37.70
CA GLY A 586 37.71 4.75 -38.73
C GLY A 586 36.29 5.36 -38.69
N ARG A 587 35.95 6.20 -37.69
CA ARG A 587 34.63 6.86 -37.59
C ARG A 587 34.61 8.35 -37.89
N VAL A 588 35.78 8.99 -38.03
CA VAL A 588 35.86 10.44 -38.33
C VAL A 588 35.64 10.73 -39.82
N GLY A 589 35.77 9.73 -40.71
CA GLY A 589 35.58 9.90 -42.16
C GLY A 589 34.13 9.87 -42.68
N LEU A 590 33.11 9.83 -41.82
CA LEU A 590 31.70 9.70 -42.24
C LEU A 590 30.78 10.86 -41.79
N GLU A 591 31.29 11.79 -40.97
CA GLU A 591 30.52 12.97 -40.54
C GLU A 591 30.84 14.24 -41.37
N GLU A 592 31.86 14.23 -42.22
CA GLU A 592 32.22 15.35 -43.12
C GLU A 592 31.40 15.43 -44.43
N GLN A 593 30.38 14.58 -44.64
CA GLN A 593 29.54 14.61 -45.86
C GLN A 593 28.09 15.10 -45.68
N GLN A 594 27.70 15.62 -44.51
CA GLN A 594 26.32 16.14 -44.32
C GLN A 594 26.23 17.54 -43.68
N GLN A 595 27.20 18.41 -43.95
CA GLN A 595 27.10 19.86 -43.66
C GLN A 595 27.36 20.72 -44.90
N GLU A 596 26.60 20.50 -45.97
CA GLU A 596 26.37 21.50 -47.00
C GLU A 596 24.87 21.59 -47.29
N GLN A 597 24.19 22.46 -46.54
CA GLN A 597 23.01 23.24 -46.98
C GLN A 597 22.31 23.82 -45.75
N ARG A 598 22.63 25.07 -45.41
CA ARG A 598 21.67 26.13 -45.01
C ARG A 598 22.42 27.43 -44.73
N GLN A 599 22.16 28.41 -45.58
CA GLN A 599 22.54 29.82 -45.44
C GLN A 599 21.46 30.61 -44.63
N PRO A 600 21.74 31.86 -44.22
CA PRO A 600 21.37 32.41 -42.90
C PRO A 600 20.21 33.41 -42.92
N ARG A 601 19.68 33.74 -41.72
CA ARG A 601 18.99 35.01 -41.44
C ARG A 601 19.36 35.56 -40.06
N GLU A 602 20.23 36.56 -40.13
CA GLU A 602 20.33 37.85 -39.42
C GLU A 602 19.60 38.12 -38.07
N GLU A 603 20.47 38.48 -37.11
CA GLU A 603 20.52 39.68 -36.26
C GLU A 603 19.27 40.26 -35.55
N GLY A 604 19.44 40.55 -34.25
CA GLY A 604 18.54 41.45 -33.52
C GLY A 604 18.70 41.55 -32.00
N GLN A 605 19.75 42.24 -31.57
CA GLN A 605 19.83 43.11 -30.37
C GLN A 605 19.69 42.55 -28.92
N ARG A 606 20.78 42.81 -28.17
CA ARG A 606 20.89 42.89 -26.71
C ARG A 606 20.04 44.02 -26.14
N LEU A 607 19.49 43.84 -24.93
CA LEU A 607 19.44 44.87 -23.89
C LEU A 607 19.35 44.21 -22.50
N SER A 608 20.30 44.59 -21.66
CA SER A 608 20.35 44.37 -20.21
C SER A 608 19.39 45.30 -19.48
N SER A 609 18.76 44.84 -18.39
CA SER A 609 18.48 45.70 -17.24
C SER A 609 18.25 44.89 -15.97
N GLU A 610 19.00 45.28 -14.95
CA GLU A 610 18.73 45.09 -13.53
C GLU A 610 17.45 45.85 -13.16
N THR A 611 16.65 45.37 -12.20
CA THR A 611 15.70 46.23 -11.50
C THR A 611 15.57 45.83 -10.04
N ASN A 612 15.52 46.87 -9.24
CA ASN A 612 15.78 47.01 -7.81
C ASN A 612 14.51 46.75 -6.98
N ILE A 613 14.66 46.12 -5.81
CA ILE A 613 13.57 45.75 -4.88
C ILE A 613 13.37 46.88 -3.86
N ASN A 614 12.91 48.07 -4.30
CA ASN A 614 12.67 49.19 -3.36
C ASN A 614 11.37 49.99 -3.58
N ASP A 615 10.44 49.55 -4.44
CA ASP A 615 9.21 50.32 -4.74
C ASP A 615 7.90 49.60 -4.33
N LEU A 616 7.81 49.04 -3.12
CA LEU A 616 6.56 48.39 -2.66
C LEU A 616 6.27 48.61 -1.16
N LEU A 617 6.42 49.85 -0.69
CA LEU A 617 5.98 50.30 0.62
C LEU A 617 5.45 51.74 0.52
N ASP A 618 4.22 51.94 0.05
CA ASP A 618 3.59 53.27 0.09
C ASP A 618 2.04 53.27 0.00
N ASP A 619 1.33 52.26 0.52
CA ASP A 619 -0.14 52.21 0.32
C ASP A 619 -1.00 51.66 1.48
N LEU A 620 -0.62 51.84 2.74
CA LEU A 620 -1.53 51.57 3.87
C LEU A 620 -1.34 52.56 5.04
N GLU A 621 -1.69 53.83 4.82
CA GLU A 621 -2.08 54.76 5.89
C GLU A 621 -3.49 55.29 5.60
N GLY A 622 -4.45 54.95 6.46
CA GLY A 622 -5.78 55.56 6.40
C GLY A 622 -6.82 54.87 7.29
N LEU A 623 -7.26 55.60 8.32
CA LEU A 623 -8.35 55.33 9.28
C LEU A 623 -7.90 54.48 10.49
N GLY A 624 -7.97 54.93 11.75
CA GLY A 624 -8.76 56.01 12.34
C GLY A 624 -9.32 55.48 13.66
N SER A 625 -8.93 56.13 14.76
CA SER A 625 -9.24 55.84 16.17
C SER A 625 -10.73 55.79 16.54
N LEU A 626 -11.11 54.97 17.54
CA LEU A 626 -11.99 55.37 18.65
C LEU A 626 -11.98 54.39 19.84
N ALA A 627 -11.64 54.99 20.99
CA ALA A 627 -11.77 54.72 22.44
C ALA A 627 -12.59 53.54 23.05
N GLU A 628 -12.01 53.08 24.18
CA GLU A 628 -12.60 52.76 25.50
C GLU A 628 -13.61 51.60 25.69
N LEU A 629 -13.25 50.61 26.52
CA LEU A 629 -13.88 50.33 27.84
C LEU A 629 -13.29 49.09 28.55
N GLN A 630 -12.81 49.32 29.78
CA GLN A 630 -12.89 48.52 31.02
C GLN A 630 -12.33 47.07 31.11
N THR A 631 -11.33 46.93 31.99
CA THR A 631 -10.88 45.72 32.69
C THR A 631 -11.77 45.38 33.90
N PRO A 632 -11.77 44.10 34.35
CA PRO A 632 -11.71 43.80 35.79
C PRO A 632 -10.78 42.57 36.10
N PRO A 633 -10.50 42.19 37.38
CA PRO A 633 -9.13 42.06 37.93
C PRO A 633 -8.73 40.61 38.30
N PRO A 634 -7.53 40.38 38.93
CA PRO A 634 -6.99 39.05 39.22
C PRO A 634 -7.31 38.54 40.63
N HIS A 635 -7.47 37.22 40.78
CA HIS A 635 -7.40 36.51 42.08
C HIS A 635 -6.19 35.56 42.00
N GLN A 636 -5.09 35.84 42.69
CA GLN A 636 -4.75 35.59 44.09
C GLN A 636 -4.58 34.12 44.48
N GLU A 637 -3.41 33.92 45.11
CA GLU A 637 -2.74 32.71 45.55
C GLU A 637 -3.50 31.94 46.63
N GLU A 638 -3.33 30.62 46.68
CA GLU A 638 -3.17 29.91 47.95
C GLU A 638 -2.20 28.72 47.79
N THR A 639 -1.26 28.69 48.72
CA THR A 639 -0.18 27.74 48.96
C THR A 639 -0.67 26.52 49.75
N LEU A 640 -0.16 25.30 49.47
CA LEU A 640 0.34 24.32 50.48
C LEU A 640 0.75 22.95 49.89
N PHE A 641 2.06 22.79 49.74
CA PHE A 641 2.96 21.71 50.22
C PHE A 641 2.47 20.29 50.66
N VAL A 642 3.31 19.31 50.25
CA VAL A 642 3.70 18.01 50.88
C VAL A 642 2.91 16.71 50.57
N ALA A 643 3.53 15.94 49.66
CA ALA A 643 4.05 14.56 49.78
C ALA A 643 3.20 13.27 49.68
N SER A 644 3.89 12.32 49.04
CA SER A 644 3.96 10.87 49.24
C SER A 644 2.84 9.97 48.69
N GLN A 645 3.25 9.22 47.65
CA GLN A 645 2.82 7.88 47.24
C GLN A 645 2.82 6.84 48.40
N PRO A 646 2.54 5.54 48.15
CA PRO A 646 1.45 4.89 47.41
C PRO A 646 0.86 3.70 48.23
N GLN A 647 -0.16 3.00 47.69
CA GLN A 647 -0.27 1.52 47.59
C GLN A 647 -1.69 0.95 47.82
N ARG A 648 -1.97 -0.08 46.99
CA ARG A 648 -2.78 -1.30 47.22
C ARG A 648 -4.30 -1.12 47.38
N SER A 649 -5.10 -1.49 46.37
CA SER A 649 -5.48 -2.84 45.90
C SER A 649 -6.55 -3.53 46.75
N VAL A 650 -7.55 -4.09 46.02
CA VAL A 650 -8.38 -5.27 46.32
C VAL A 650 -9.83 -5.03 46.80
N LEU A 651 -10.75 -5.51 45.95
CA LEU A 651 -12.09 -6.11 46.17
C LEU A 651 -13.06 -5.43 47.16
N TYR A 652 -14.28 -5.11 46.71
CA TYR A 652 -15.45 -5.96 46.98
C TYR A 652 -16.68 -5.56 46.16
N ASN A 653 -17.49 -6.58 45.89
CA ASN A 653 -18.78 -6.55 45.23
C ASN A 653 -19.88 -6.50 46.31
N GLN A 654 -21.09 -6.10 45.89
CA GLN A 654 -22.40 -6.39 46.49
C GLN A 654 -23.00 -5.53 47.62
N GLN A 655 -24.25 -5.16 47.33
CA GLN A 655 -25.44 -5.08 48.18
C GLN A 655 -25.72 -3.81 49.00
N ARG A 656 -26.73 -3.07 48.54
CA ARG A 656 -27.94 -2.60 49.26
C ARG A 656 -28.94 -2.13 48.19
N GLN A 657 -30.04 -2.83 47.90
CA GLN A 657 -31.34 -2.80 48.61
C GLN A 657 -31.69 -1.38 49.06
N SER A 658 -32.44 -0.64 48.24
CA SER A 658 -33.92 -0.61 48.17
C SER A 658 -34.55 0.01 49.41
N ASP A 659 -34.99 1.26 49.27
CA ASP A 659 -36.20 1.74 49.94
C ASP A 659 -36.89 2.79 49.07
N THR A 660 -38.13 2.47 48.76
CA THR A 660 -39.19 3.25 48.12
C THR A 660 -39.80 4.25 49.09
N ALA A 661 -40.17 5.45 48.62
CA ALA A 661 -41.57 5.90 48.53
C ALA A 661 -41.76 7.43 48.58
N THR A 662 -42.56 7.93 47.61
CA THR A 662 -43.53 9.06 47.68
C THR A 662 -42.99 10.48 47.93
N ASN A 663 -43.43 11.56 47.27
CA ASN A 663 -44.62 11.81 46.46
C ASN A 663 -44.46 13.15 45.69
N THR A 664 -45.13 13.24 44.54
CA THR A 664 -45.81 14.42 43.95
C THR A 664 -45.04 15.71 43.60
N ALA A 665 -44.96 15.91 42.28
CA ALA A 665 -45.47 17.05 41.50
C ALA A 665 -44.68 18.38 41.43
N GLU A 666 -44.62 18.87 40.18
CA GLU A 666 -44.29 20.22 39.71
C GLU A 666 -42.80 20.60 39.64
N ASN A 667 -42.18 20.29 38.49
CA ASN A 667 -41.57 21.25 37.55
C ASN A 667 -40.67 20.50 36.56
N VAL A 668 -41.23 20.12 35.40
CA VAL A 668 -40.43 19.65 34.26
C VAL A 668 -40.00 20.88 33.48
N VAL A 669 -38.78 21.33 33.73
CA VAL A 669 -37.95 22.03 32.74
C VAL A 669 -36.60 21.34 32.77
N GLU A 670 -36.41 20.38 31.86
CA GLU A 670 -35.08 19.90 31.50
C GLU A 670 -34.86 20.03 29.98
N PRO A 671 -33.61 20.27 29.56
CA PRO A 671 -33.27 20.73 28.23
C PRO A 671 -33.21 19.60 27.21
N ALA A 672 -33.39 19.98 25.94
CA ALA A 672 -33.25 19.16 24.75
C ALA A 672 -32.04 18.19 24.81
N ARG A 673 -32.34 16.89 24.88
CA ARG A 673 -31.39 15.85 24.48
C ARG A 673 -31.32 15.84 22.95
N LYS A 674 -30.20 16.33 22.40
CA LYS A 674 -29.81 16.12 21.01
C LYS A 674 -29.64 14.61 20.75
N PHE A 675 -30.58 14.00 20.04
CA PHE A 675 -30.33 12.73 19.34
C PHE A 675 -29.74 13.05 17.97
N SER A 676 -28.48 12.69 17.77
CA SER A 676 -27.81 12.71 16.46
C SER A 676 -27.86 11.30 15.86
N TYR A 677 -28.73 11.09 14.87
CA TYR A 677 -28.73 9.89 14.03
C TYR A 677 -28.00 10.18 12.71
N PRO A 678 -27.17 9.26 12.19
CA PRO A 678 -26.60 9.37 10.84
C PRO A 678 -27.66 9.05 9.77
N PRO A 679 -27.56 9.60 8.54
CA PRO A 679 -28.60 9.56 7.51
C PRO A 679 -28.80 8.19 6.80
N HIS A 680 -28.33 7.07 7.36
CA HIS A 680 -28.37 5.77 6.67
C HIS A 680 -28.90 4.59 7.50
N GLU A 681 -29.35 4.80 8.73
CA GLU A 681 -30.04 3.76 9.50
C GLU A 681 -31.28 4.38 10.16
N ILE A 682 -32.42 4.21 9.49
CA ILE A 682 -33.72 4.48 10.07
C ILE A 682 -34.29 3.13 10.52
N ASP A 683 -34.62 3.05 11.80
CA ASP A 683 -35.32 1.93 12.41
C ASP A 683 -36.68 1.73 11.71
N MET A 684 -36.83 0.63 10.95
CA MET A 684 -38.00 0.38 10.11
C MET A 684 -39.27 0.02 10.90
N ASP A 685 -39.17 -0.33 12.19
CA ASP A 685 -40.34 -0.57 13.05
C ASP A 685 -40.78 0.71 13.76
N ILE A 686 -39.86 1.63 14.07
CA ILE A 686 -40.20 3.03 14.42
C ILE A 686 -40.75 3.76 13.17
N TYR A 687 -40.25 3.42 11.98
CA TYR A 687 -40.74 3.89 10.68
C TYR A 687 -42.14 3.32 10.37
N ASP A 688 -42.39 2.03 10.55
CA ASP A 688 -43.73 1.46 10.34
C ASP A 688 -44.69 1.85 11.48
N LYS A 689 -44.25 2.02 12.74
CA LYS A 689 -45.11 2.47 13.84
C LYS A 689 -45.39 3.99 13.84
N LEU A 690 -44.51 4.81 13.25
CA LEU A 690 -44.80 6.24 13.00
C LEU A 690 -45.67 6.45 11.74
N PHE A 691 -45.67 5.53 10.76
CA PHE A 691 -46.23 5.80 9.43
C PHE A 691 -47.28 4.80 8.90
N SER A 692 -47.59 3.71 9.61
CA SER A 692 -48.65 2.75 9.23
C SER A 692 -50.09 3.27 9.38
N GLY A 693 -50.28 4.58 9.60
CA GLY A 693 -51.60 5.20 9.67
C GLY A 693 -51.65 6.71 9.43
N MET A 694 -50.59 7.35 8.92
CA MET A 694 -50.61 8.81 8.70
C MET A 694 -50.67 9.17 7.21
N PRO A 695 -51.51 10.16 6.81
CA PRO A 695 -51.53 10.69 5.45
C PRO A 695 -50.22 11.45 5.14
N TYR A 696 -50.04 11.80 3.86
CA TYR A 696 -48.88 12.41 3.19
C TYR A 696 -48.12 13.56 3.92
N ASN A 697 -48.66 14.06 5.02
CA ASN A 697 -48.30 15.27 5.78
C ASN A 697 -46.96 15.21 6.54
N ASN A 698 -46.26 14.05 6.61
CA ASN A 698 -45.00 13.91 7.35
C ASN A 698 -43.76 13.70 6.48
N LEU A 699 -43.89 13.73 5.15
CA LEU A 699 -42.72 13.90 4.27
C LEU A 699 -42.01 15.21 4.68
N ALA A 700 -42.81 16.28 4.92
CA ALA A 700 -42.47 17.66 5.37
C ALA A 700 -41.35 17.73 6.40
N SER A 701 -41.54 16.93 7.44
CA SER A 701 -40.70 16.96 8.63
C SER A 701 -39.41 16.15 8.42
N PHE A 702 -39.43 15.20 7.50
CA PHE A 702 -38.30 14.32 7.21
C PHE A 702 -37.28 14.99 6.27
N ILE A 703 -37.73 15.73 5.25
CA ILE A 703 -36.80 16.49 4.39
C ILE A 703 -36.18 17.66 5.15
N SER A 704 -36.96 18.35 5.99
CA SER A 704 -36.45 19.39 6.90
C SER A 704 -35.35 18.85 7.83
N ALA A 705 -35.52 17.66 8.41
CA ALA A 705 -34.54 17.03 9.30
C ALA A 705 -33.25 16.59 8.59
N LEU A 706 -33.33 16.12 7.34
CA LEU A 706 -32.15 15.75 6.54
C LEU A 706 -31.38 16.98 6.02
N ASN A 707 -32.07 18.06 5.67
CA ASN A 707 -31.43 19.29 5.20
C ASN A 707 -30.72 20.04 6.33
N HIS A 708 -31.26 20.04 7.56
CA HIS A 708 -30.60 20.60 8.74
C HIS A 708 -29.23 19.95 9.05
N GLN A 709 -29.00 18.69 8.64
CA GLN A 709 -27.69 18.03 8.81
C GLN A 709 -26.62 18.50 7.81
N VAL A 710 -27.02 19.14 6.70
CA VAL A 710 -26.09 19.59 5.64
C VAL A 710 -25.62 21.04 5.86
N GLU A 711 -26.39 21.86 6.57
CA GLU A 711 -26.05 23.26 6.89
C GLU A 711 -24.85 23.42 7.83
N ASP A 712 -24.54 22.41 8.66
CA ASP A 712 -23.42 22.43 9.63
C ASP A 712 -22.02 22.27 9.01
N GLN A 713 -21.88 22.26 7.67
CA GLN A 713 -20.57 22.16 6.99
C GLN A 713 -20.27 23.36 6.06
N PRO A 714 -19.93 24.55 6.60
CA PRO A 714 -19.75 25.78 5.82
C PRO A 714 -18.55 25.79 4.85
N ASN A 715 -17.68 24.78 4.86
CA ASN A 715 -16.39 24.80 4.15
C ASN A 715 -16.27 23.88 2.92
N ARG A 716 -17.33 23.18 2.50
CA ARG A 716 -17.29 22.33 1.29
C ARG A 716 -18.10 22.98 0.17
N GLY A 717 -17.42 23.52 -0.84
CA GLY A 717 -17.99 24.44 -1.85
C GLY A 717 -19.34 24.04 -2.46
N ARG A 718 -20.13 25.06 -2.85
CA ARG A 718 -21.57 25.03 -3.20
C ARG A 718 -22.05 23.87 -4.08
N THR A 719 -21.27 23.44 -5.09
CA THR A 719 -21.65 22.31 -5.97
C THR A 719 -21.71 20.97 -5.22
N TYR A 720 -20.90 20.80 -4.18
CA TYR A 720 -20.90 19.61 -3.33
C TYR A 720 -22.18 19.53 -2.49
N ASN A 721 -22.61 20.66 -1.93
CA ASN A 721 -23.86 20.73 -1.16
C ASN A 721 -25.06 20.46 -2.07
N PHE A 722 -25.14 21.08 -3.26
CA PHE A 722 -26.23 20.82 -4.22
C PHE A 722 -26.36 19.33 -4.60
N LYS A 723 -25.24 18.64 -4.82
CA LYS A 723 -25.24 17.20 -5.07
C LYS A 723 -25.81 16.41 -3.90
N ASN A 724 -25.37 16.70 -2.68
CA ASN A 724 -25.83 15.97 -1.50
C ASN A 724 -27.34 16.10 -1.28
N HIS A 725 -27.92 17.26 -1.58
CA HIS A 725 -29.36 17.45 -1.50
C HIS A 725 -30.11 16.61 -2.55
N LEU A 726 -29.62 16.54 -3.79
CA LEU A 726 -30.19 15.64 -4.80
C LEU A 726 -30.02 14.16 -4.43
N ASP A 727 -28.93 13.81 -3.75
CA ASP A 727 -28.67 12.46 -3.24
C ASP A 727 -29.67 12.07 -2.14
N ASN A 728 -30.26 13.04 -1.43
CA ASN A 728 -31.29 12.85 -0.42
C ASN A 728 -32.71 12.77 -1.00
N VAL A 729 -33.02 13.57 -2.03
CA VAL A 729 -34.36 13.61 -2.65
C VAL A 729 -34.62 12.41 -3.56
N LEU A 730 -33.61 11.88 -4.23
CA LEU A 730 -33.78 10.76 -5.18
C LEU A 730 -34.32 9.48 -4.55
N PRO A 731 -33.80 8.99 -3.40
CA PRO A 731 -34.37 7.83 -2.72
C PRO A 731 -35.86 7.99 -2.37
N LEU A 732 -36.28 9.20 -2.00
CA LEU A 732 -37.68 9.51 -1.69
C LEU A 732 -38.57 9.40 -2.93
N MET A 733 -38.09 9.89 -4.08
CA MET A 733 -38.84 9.68 -5.32
C MET A 733 -38.90 8.21 -5.73
N THR A 734 -37.82 7.46 -5.58
CA THR A 734 -37.85 6.01 -5.82
C THR A 734 -38.90 5.33 -4.91
N PHE A 735 -38.99 5.74 -3.64
CA PHE A 735 -40.01 5.22 -2.72
C PHE A 735 -41.44 5.55 -3.17
N ALA A 736 -41.71 6.81 -3.56
CA ALA A 736 -43.02 7.21 -4.07
C ALA A 736 -43.44 6.41 -5.33
N ILE A 737 -42.49 6.15 -6.23
CA ILE A 737 -42.70 5.31 -7.43
C ILE A 737 -43.10 3.89 -7.03
N GLU A 738 -42.36 3.25 -6.13
CA GLU A 738 -42.64 1.87 -5.72
C GLU A 738 -43.96 1.74 -4.93
N GLY A 739 -44.28 2.72 -4.07
CA GLY A 739 -45.58 2.80 -3.40
C GLY A 739 -46.73 2.94 -4.39
N THR A 740 -46.56 3.75 -5.43
CA THR A 740 -47.57 3.96 -6.48
C THR A 740 -47.75 2.72 -7.36
N LYS A 741 -46.67 2.01 -7.69
CA LYS A 741 -46.74 0.71 -8.40
C LYS A 741 -47.52 -0.33 -7.60
N LYS A 742 -47.31 -0.38 -6.29
CA LYS A 742 -48.06 -1.26 -5.39
C LYS A 742 -49.54 -0.89 -5.36
N ALA A 743 -49.87 0.39 -5.16
CA ALA A 743 -51.25 0.86 -5.18
C ALA A 743 -51.95 0.56 -6.53
N TRP A 744 -51.23 0.66 -7.65
CA TRP A 744 -51.75 0.31 -8.97
C TRP A 744 -52.06 -1.19 -9.10
N ALA A 745 -51.19 -2.04 -8.54
CA ALA A 745 -51.40 -3.49 -8.52
C ALA A 745 -52.60 -3.88 -7.66
N ASP A 746 -52.79 -3.20 -6.53
CA ASP A 746 -53.83 -3.48 -5.53
C ASP A 746 -55.20 -2.88 -5.89
N ALA A 747 -55.26 -1.88 -6.76
CA ALA A 747 -56.53 -1.30 -7.21
C ALA A 747 -57.38 -2.33 -7.97
N GLU A 748 -58.68 -2.38 -7.71
CA GLU A 748 -59.61 -3.28 -8.41
C GLU A 748 -60.42 -2.55 -9.49
N ASN A 749 -60.66 -1.24 -9.31
CA ASN A 749 -61.41 -0.40 -10.24
C ASN A 749 -60.52 0.11 -11.39
N PRO A 750 -60.93 -0.05 -12.67
CA PRO A 750 -60.21 0.50 -13.82
C PRO A 750 -59.98 2.02 -13.79
N GLU A 751 -60.90 2.80 -13.20
CA GLU A 751 -60.77 4.26 -13.10
C GLU A 751 -59.63 4.63 -12.13
N ASP A 752 -59.58 4.00 -10.95
CA ASP A 752 -58.49 4.17 -9.97
C ASP A 752 -57.14 3.74 -10.57
N LYS A 753 -57.10 2.65 -11.36
CA LYS A 753 -55.87 2.24 -12.05
C LYS A 753 -55.38 3.25 -13.06
N ALA A 754 -56.29 3.89 -13.81
CA ALA A 754 -55.94 4.91 -14.78
C ALA A 754 -55.37 6.15 -14.09
N GLU A 755 -55.96 6.55 -12.96
CA GLU A 755 -55.49 7.68 -12.15
C GLU A 755 -54.12 7.39 -11.51
N ILE A 756 -53.95 6.21 -10.89
CA ILE A 756 -52.69 5.80 -10.26
C ILE A 756 -51.57 5.66 -11.31
N LEU A 757 -51.90 5.19 -12.51
CA LEU A 757 -50.93 5.08 -13.61
C LEU A 757 -50.45 6.48 -14.06
N ALA A 758 -51.34 7.47 -14.18
CA ALA A 758 -50.97 8.84 -14.51
C ALA A 758 -50.06 9.48 -13.44
N LYS A 759 -50.32 9.17 -12.15
CA LYS A 759 -49.46 9.56 -11.03
C LYS A 759 -48.08 8.90 -11.10
N LEU A 760 -48.03 7.60 -11.39
CA LEU A 760 -46.78 6.85 -11.55
C LEU A 760 -45.90 7.42 -12.68
N GLU A 761 -46.49 7.67 -13.85
CA GLU A 761 -45.79 8.27 -15.00
C GLU A 761 -45.20 9.65 -14.66
N THR A 762 -45.92 10.43 -13.86
CA THR A 762 -45.45 11.76 -13.41
C THR A 762 -44.28 11.64 -12.44
N PHE A 763 -44.34 10.72 -11.47
CA PHE A 763 -43.25 10.48 -10.53
C PHE A 763 -41.99 9.96 -11.21
N GLU A 764 -42.12 9.05 -12.17
CA GLU A 764 -40.99 8.55 -12.96
C GLU A 764 -40.36 9.67 -13.82
N ALA A 765 -41.19 10.58 -14.37
CA ALA A 765 -40.70 11.75 -15.10
C ALA A 765 -39.90 12.71 -14.20
N ILE A 766 -40.40 13.01 -12.99
CA ILE A 766 -39.72 13.87 -12.01
C ILE A 766 -38.41 13.23 -11.54
N GLU A 767 -38.41 11.94 -11.21
CA GLU A 767 -37.21 11.21 -10.80
C GLU A 767 -36.15 11.22 -11.93
N GLY A 768 -36.58 11.04 -13.18
CA GLY A 768 -35.72 11.16 -14.36
C GLY A 768 -35.07 12.54 -14.48
N MET A 769 -35.82 13.62 -14.23
CA MET A 769 -35.29 14.99 -14.26
C MET A 769 -34.33 15.27 -13.10
N LEU A 770 -34.62 14.79 -11.89
CA LEU A 770 -33.74 14.91 -10.72
C LEU A 770 -32.43 14.14 -10.90
N LYS A 771 -32.48 12.90 -11.44
CA LYS A 771 -31.28 12.13 -11.81
C LYS A 771 -30.45 12.89 -12.85
N SER A 772 -31.14 13.56 -13.78
CA SER A 772 -30.50 14.39 -14.79
C SER A 772 -29.81 15.60 -14.16
N LEU A 773 -30.46 16.34 -13.25
CA LEU A 773 -29.86 17.45 -12.49
C LEU A 773 -28.65 17.00 -11.65
N ARG A 774 -28.72 15.80 -11.04
CA ARG A 774 -27.61 15.20 -10.29
C ARG A 774 -26.43 14.90 -11.19
N ALA A 775 -26.69 14.39 -12.40
CA ALA A 775 -25.66 14.19 -13.41
C ALA A 775 -25.05 15.53 -13.88
N LEU A 776 -25.84 16.61 -13.95
CA LEU A 776 -25.32 17.96 -14.22
C LEU A 776 -24.38 18.43 -13.10
N ALA A 777 -24.79 18.30 -11.84
CA ALA A 777 -24.01 18.71 -10.66
C ALA A 777 -22.63 18.02 -10.59
N ASN A 778 -22.54 16.77 -11.06
CA ASN A 778 -21.30 16.02 -11.08
C ASN A 778 -20.31 16.49 -12.17
N ASN A 779 -20.78 17.17 -13.22
CA ASN A 779 -19.95 17.63 -14.34
C ASN A 779 -19.76 19.15 -14.32
N LYS A 780 -18.84 19.62 -13.47
CA LYS A 780 -18.55 21.03 -13.13
C LYS A 780 -18.25 22.02 -14.28
N SER A 781 -18.26 21.64 -15.57
CA SER A 781 -17.72 22.48 -16.65
C SER A 781 -18.60 22.69 -17.89
N ARG A 782 -19.88 22.29 -17.90
CA ARG A 782 -20.58 22.09 -19.20
C ARG A 782 -22.05 22.48 -19.33
N TYR A 783 -22.63 23.25 -18.41
CA TYR A 783 -24.05 23.65 -18.53
C TYR A 783 -24.28 25.12 -18.16
N THR A 784 -25.25 25.74 -18.84
CA THR A 784 -25.71 27.12 -18.63
C THR A 784 -26.82 27.18 -17.59
N GLU A 785 -26.96 28.32 -16.91
CA GLU A 785 -28.06 28.66 -15.99
C GLU A 785 -29.43 28.33 -16.61
N LYS A 786 -29.63 28.67 -17.89
CA LYS A 786 -30.86 28.41 -18.65
C LYS A 786 -31.26 26.93 -18.74
N ASN A 787 -30.30 26.02 -18.87
CA ASN A 787 -30.59 24.57 -18.93
C ASN A 787 -31.03 24.02 -17.58
N TYR A 788 -30.57 24.66 -16.51
CA TYR A 788 -30.94 24.32 -15.15
C TYR A 788 -32.34 24.85 -14.83
N GLU A 789 -32.60 26.13 -15.14
CA GLU A 789 -33.90 26.79 -14.99
C GLU A 789 -34.99 26.07 -15.75
N ALA A 790 -34.79 25.74 -17.04
CA ALA A 790 -35.80 25.06 -17.85
C ALA A 790 -36.20 23.68 -17.30
N ARG A 791 -35.28 22.97 -16.63
CA ARG A 791 -35.58 21.67 -15.99
C ARG A 791 -36.29 21.85 -14.67
N LEU A 792 -35.93 22.87 -13.91
CA LEU A 792 -36.61 23.22 -12.68
C LEU A 792 -38.05 23.66 -12.97
N GLU A 793 -38.24 24.56 -13.94
CA GLU A 793 -39.57 24.98 -14.42
C GLU A 793 -40.40 23.78 -14.88
N LYS A 794 -39.79 22.79 -15.55
CA LYS A 794 -40.51 21.60 -15.98
C LYS A 794 -40.91 20.68 -14.82
N ILE A 795 -40.06 20.56 -13.80
CA ILE A 795 -40.40 19.84 -12.56
C ILE A 795 -41.57 20.55 -11.87
N ILE A 796 -41.53 21.88 -11.75
CA ILE A 796 -42.61 22.69 -11.17
C ILE A 796 -43.91 22.51 -11.98
N GLU A 797 -43.85 22.59 -13.31
CA GLU A 797 -45.01 22.38 -14.19
C GLU A 797 -45.62 20.97 -14.02
N LEU A 798 -44.79 19.93 -13.85
CA LEU A 798 -45.26 18.56 -13.61
C LEU A 798 -45.89 18.40 -12.23
N LEU A 799 -45.36 19.10 -11.23
CA LEU A 799 -45.93 19.15 -9.88
C LEU A 799 -47.25 19.93 -9.83
N ASP A 800 -47.41 20.94 -10.69
CA ASP A 800 -48.64 21.73 -10.82
C ASP A 800 -49.77 20.99 -11.56
N LYS A 801 -49.42 20.08 -12.48
CA LYS A 801 -50.38 19.41 -13.37
C LYS A 801 -51.11 18.22 -12.75
N GLN A 802 -50.66 17.70 -11.62
CA GLN A 802 -51.25 16.54 -10.96
C GLN A 802 -51.79 16.92 -9.59
N GLU A 803 -52.83 16.22 -9.13
CA GLU A 803 -53.30 16.26 -7.73
C GLU A 803 -52.29 15.55 -6.80
N ILE A 804 -51.05 16.02 -6.82
CA ILE A 804 -50.08 15.71 -5.78
C ILE A 804 -50.56 16.45 -4.53
N PRO A 805 -50.63 15.79 -3.37
CA PRO A 805 -51.01 16.44 -2.12
C PRO A 805 -50.20 17.71 -1.92
N GLN A 806 -50.91 18.82 -1.66
CA GLN A 806 -50.31 20.16 -1.60
C GLN A 806 -49.13 20.22 -0.62
N GLU A 807 -49.14 19.40 0.45
CA GLU A 807 -48.03 19.30 1.42
C GLU A 807 -46.74 18.74 0.81
N VAL A 808 -46.82 17.72 -0.07
CA VAL A 808 -45.65 17.14 -0.77
C VAL A 808 -45.12 18.15 -1.80
N LYS A 809 -46.04 18.87 -2.43
CA LYS A 809 -45.70 19.92 -3.39
C LYS A 809 -45.03 21.10 -2.70
N ASP A 810 -45.59 21.58 -1.60
CA ASP A 810 -45.06 22.69 -0.79
C ASP A 810 -43.68 22.34 -0.26
N GLU A 811 -43.47 21.13 0.24
CA GLU A 811 -42.17 20.74 0.77
C GLU A 811 -41.11 20.51 -0.31
N LEU A 812 -41.49 19.88 -1.45
CA LEU A 812 -40.57 19.78 -2.57
C LEU A 812 -40.23 21.17 -3.07
N MET A 813 -41.22 22.08 -3.16
CA MET A 813 -41.02 23.47 -3.53
C MET A 813 -40.20 24.24 -2.51
N ASP A 814 -40.36 24.01 -1.21
CA ASP A 814 -39.56 24.64 -0.15
C ASP A 814 -38.12 24.14 -0.21
N SER A 815 -37.90 22.84 -0.44
CA SER A 815 -36.55 22.31 -0.70
C SER A 815 -35.94 22.88 -1.99
N LEU A 816 -36.72 23.08 -3.05
CA LEU A 816 -36.25 23.76 -4.26
C LEU A 816 -36.01 25.28 -3.99
N ASN A 817 -36.85 25.94 -3.21
CA ASN A 817 -36.84 27.39 -2.95
C ASN A 817 -35.80 27.81 -1.89
N GLU A 818 -35.45 26.95 -0.93
CA GLU A 818 -34.44 27.22 0.09
C GLU A 818 -33.04 26.85 -0.40
N THR A 819 -32.93 25.76 -1.17
CA THR A 819 -31.62 25.22 -1.57
C THR A 819 -31.19 25.61 -2.98
N ILE A 820 -32.13 25.71 -3.92
CA ILE A 820 -31.80 25.80 -5.36
C ILE A 820 -32.00 27.22 -5.89
N ILE A 821 -33.14 27.84 -5.62
CA ILE A 821 -33.45 29.19 -6.12
C ILE A 821 -32.49 30.27 -5.58
N PRO A 822 -32.11 30.30 -4.28
CA PRO A 822 -31.20 31.31 -3.74
C PRO A 822 -29.78 31.16 -4.30
N HIS A 823 -29.43 29.95 -4.75
CA HIS A 823 -28.15 29.65 -5.41
C HIS A 823 -28.11 30.11 -6.88
N LEU A 824 -29.27 30.33 -7.51
CA LEU A 824 -29.39 30.94 -8.84
C LEU A 824 -29.47 32.48 -8.76
N SER A 825 -30.03 33.04 -7.68
CA SER A 825 -30.26 34.48 -7.55
C SER A 825 -29.11 35.29 -6.91
N ALA A 826 -28.19 34.67 -6.13
CA ALA A 826 -27.13 35.38 -5.41
C ALA A 826 -25.72 35.21 -6.03
N ASP A 827 -25.18 36.31 -6.56
CA ASP A 827 -23.85 36.51 -7.17
C ASP A 827 -23.45 35.57 -8.32
N LYS A 828 -23.84 36.03 -9.51
CA LYS A 828 -23.77 35.37 -10.82
C LYS A 828 -22.38 34.96 -11.40
N PRO A 829 -21.18 35.39 -10.96
CA PRO A 829 -19.95 35.03 -11.70
C PRO A 829 -19.28 33.70 -11.33
N ASN A 830 -19.53 33.12 -10.16
CA ASN A 830 -18.57 32.17 -9.57
C ASN A 830 -18.95 30.67 -9.66
N MET A 831 -20.18 30.30 -10.00
CA MET A 831 -20.53 28.88 -10.23
C MET A 831 -20.31 28.43 -11.68
N PHE A 832 -20.30 29.36 -12.63
CA PHE A 832 -20.17 29.07 -14.06
C PHE A 832 -18.95 29.82 -14.60
N HIS A 833 -17.85 29.12 -14.89
CA HIS A 833 -16.69 29.76 -15.49
C HIS A 833 -17.07 30.43 -16.82
N GLN A 834 -16.95 31.75 -16.90
CA GLN A 834 -17.02 32.45 -18.19
C GLN A 834 -15.90 31.92 -19.09
N HIS A 835 -16.27 31.27 -20.19
CA HIS A 835 -15.33 30.85 -21.21
C HIS A 835 -14.57 32.08 -21.75
N LYS A 836 -13.24 31.96 -21.89
CA LYS A 836 -12.41 32.95 -22.59
C LYS A 836 -13.03 33.22 -23.97
N LYS A 837 -13.19 34.51 -24.31
CA LYS A 837 -13.71 35.03 -25.60
C LYS A 837 -13.26 34.14 -26.78
N GLY A 838 -14.22 33.45 -27.39
CA GLY A 838 -13.98 32.62 -28.58
C GLY A 838 -15.00 31.52 -28.87
N SER A 839 -15.83 31.10 -27.90
CA SER A 839 -16.93 30.14 -28.13
C SER A 839 -18.28 30.81 -27.90
N THR A 840 -19.11 30.91 -28.95
CA THR A 840 -20.49 31.38 -28.87
C THR A 840 -21.40 30.38 -28.16
N ALA A 841 -22.53 30.88 -27.63
CA ALA A 841 -23.53 30.12 -26.89
C ALA A 841 -24.22 29.04 -27.76
N PHE A 842 -24.78 28.02 -27.08
CA PHE A 842 -25.68 27.00 -27.63
C PHE A 842 -26.82 27.69 -28.41
N ASP A 843 -26.78 27.58 -29.73
CA ASP A 843 -27.86 27.99 -30.64
C ASP A 843 -28.40 26.72 -31.31
N ALA A 844 -29.68 26.70 -31.66
CA ALA A 844 -30.48 25.50 -31.95
C ALA A 844 -30.11 24.71 -33.23
N THR A 845 -28.87 24.80 -33.72
CA THR A 845 -28.39 24.16 -34.94
C THR A 845 -27.04 23.48 -34.70
N GLY A 846 -27.10 22.21 -34.28
CA GLY A 846 -25.99 21.25 -34.36
C GLY A 846 -25.00 21.29 -33.21
N ASP A 847 -25.28 20.54 -32.14
CA ASP A 847 -24.38 20.40 -30.99
C ASP A 847 -24.01 18.95 -30.69
N SER A 848 -22.81 18.78 -30.10
CA SER A 848 -22.22 17.48 -29.81
C SER A 848 -21.77 17.28 -28.36
N LEU A 849 -22.12 16.14 -27.77
CA LEU A 849 -21.82 15.75 -26.39
C LEU A 849 -20.65 14.76 -26.36
N GLU A 850 -19.43 15.18 -25.98
CA GLU A 850 -18.25 14.29 -25.83
C GLU A 850 -18.08 13.79 -24.38
N ILE A 851 -18.39 12.52 -24.09
CA ILE A 851 -18.19 11.89 -22.77
C ILE A 851 -16.74 11.39 -22.65
N LYS A 852 -16.00 11.83 -21.60
CA LYS A 852 -14.60 11.41 -21.33
C LYS A 852 -14.47 10.72 -19.96
N GLY A 853 -14.16 9.43 -20.02
CA GLY A 853 -13.64 8.60 -18.92
C GLY A 853 -12.71 7.55 -19.54
N HIS A 854 -11.75 7.02 -18.78
CA HIS A 854 -10.69 6.15 -19.32
C HIS A 854 -11.28 5.05 -20.23
N GLN A 855 -10.80 5.05 -21.49
CA GLN A 855 -11.11 4.13 -22.59
C GLN A 855 -12.35 4.35 -23.48
N LYS A 856 -13.21 5.36 -23.29
CA LYS A 856 -14.36 5.58 -24.22
C LYS A 856 -14.51 7.05 -24.63
N ARG A 857 -14.68 7.31 -25.93
CA ARG A 857 -15.16 8.62 -26.42
C ARG A 857 -16.49 8.40 -27.14
N LEU A 858 -17.58 8.76 -26.47
CA LEU A 858 -18.92 8.79 -27.04
C LEU A 858 -19.21 10.25 -27.42
N LYS A 859 -19.70 10.46 -28.64
CA LYS A 859 -20.17 11.74 -29.16
C LYS A 859 -21.65 11.60 -29.51
N ILE A 860 -22.54 12.23 -28.77
CA ILE A 860 -23.99 12.24 -29.08
C ILE A 860 -24.33 13.58 -29.72
N GLU A 861 -24.93 13.57 -30.90
CA GLU A 861 -25.32 14.75 -31.66
C GLU A 861 -26.83 14.74 -31.88
N HIS A 862 -27.49 15.83 -31.52
CA HIS A 862 -28.88 16.07 -31.88
C HIS A 862 -28.87 17.04 -33.06
N SER A 863 -29.29 16.58 -34.24
CA SER A 863 -29.49 17.47 -35.39
C SER A 863 -30.97 17.74 -35.56
N THR A 864 -31.35 18.99 -35.37
CA THR A 864 -32.67 19.54 -35.72
C THR A 864 -32.48 20.41 -36.96
N SER A 865 -32.84 19.88 -38.14
CA SER A 865 -33.05 20.69 -39.33
C SER A 865 -34.52 21.11 -39.34
N SER A 866 -34.84 22.30 -39.88
CA SER A 866 -36.24 22.77 -39.99
C SER A 866 -37.10 21.86 -40.88
N ASP A 867 -36.45 21.07 -41.75
CA ASP A 867 -37.11 20.31 -42.82
C ASP A 867 -37.05 18.78 -42.59
N ASP A 868 -36.35 18.30 -41.56
CA ASP A 868 -36.23 16.87 -41.23
C ASP A 868 -36.68 16.57 -39.78
N PRO A 869 -37.30 15.40 -39.52
CA PRO A 869 -37.61 14.98 -38.15
C PRO A 869 -36.34 14.93 -37.29
N PRO A 870 -36.42 15.28 -36.00
CA PRO A 870 -35.27 15.37 -35.11
C PRO A 870 -34.45 14.07 -35.15
N LYS A 871 -33.17 14.19 -35.50
CA LYS A 871 -32.28 13.05 -35.68
C LYS A 871 -31.29 12.98 -34.52
N LEU A 872 -31.34 11.87 -33.78
CA LEU A 872 -30.34 11.52 -32.78
C LEU A 872 -29.22 10.72 -33.45
N THR A 873 -28.02 11.27 -33.48
CA THR A 873 -26.83 10.60 -33.98
C THR A 873 -25.92 10.26 -32.81
N VAL A 874 -25.75 8.97 -32.51
CA VAL A 874 -24.81 8.52 -31.48
C VAL A 874 -23.56 7.98 -32.16
N THR A 875 -22.46 8.72 -32.05
CA THR A 875 -21.15 8.35 -32.59
C THR A 875 -20.27 7.78 -31.47
N GLY A 876 -19.84 6.53 -31.60
CA GLY A 876 -18.93 5.89 -30.64
C GLY A 876 -17.53 5.71 -31.22
N LYS A 877 -16.49 6.07 -30.48
CA LYS A 877 -15.11 5.62 -30.74
C LYS A 877 -14.78 4.46 -29.82
N PHE A 878 -14.54 3.31 -30.43
CA PHE A 878 -14.17 2.07 -29.76
C PHE A 878 -12.65 1.91 -29.78
N ASN A 879 -12.06 1.59 -28.63
CA ASN A 879 -10.64 1.30 -28.52
C ASN A 879 -10.45 -0.22 -28.49
N TYR A 880 -10.27 -0.83 -29.65
CA TYR A 880 -9.92 -2.25 -29.76
C TYR A 880 -8.85 -2.46 -30.82
N SER A 881 -7.98 -3.45 -30.62
CA SER A 881 -7.00 -3.84 -31.63
C SER A 881 -7.68 -4.73 -32.68
N ARG A 882 -8.06 -4.12 -33.81
CA ARG A 882 -8.61 -4.86 -34.95
C ARG A 882 -7.75 -6.05 -35.36
N LYS A 883 -6.43 -5.86 -35.43
CA LYS A 883 -5.44 -6.90 -35.75
C LYS A 883 -5.46 -8.07 -34.75
N ALA A 884 -5.70 -7.78 -33.47
CA ALA A 884 -5.81 -8.81 -32.45
C ALA A 884 -7.14 -9.58 -32.55
N VAL A 885 -8.26 -8.88 -32.81
CA VAL A 885 -9.59 -9.51 -32.98
C VAL A 885 -9.59 -10.46 -34.17
N ILE A 886 -9.03 -10.03 -35.31
CA ILE A 886 -8.95 -10.85 -36.54
C ILE A 886 -7.81 -11.88 -36.52
N GLY A 887 -6.90 -11.81 -35.55
CA GLY A 887 -5.77 -12.75 -35.42
C GLY A 887 -4.64 -12.61 -36.45
N VAL A 888 -4.46 -11.43 -37.07
CA VAL A 888 -3.40 -11.21 -38.06
C VAL A 888 -2.04 -11.02 -37.35
N GLN A 889 -1.11 -11.93 -37.62
CA GLN A 889 0.28 -11.86 -37.14
C GLN A 889 1.05 -10.74 -37.85
N THR A 890 1.54 -9.76 -37.09
CA THR A 890 2.54 -8.80 -37.58
C THR A 890 3.89 -9.11 -36.96
N GLY A 891 4.67 -10.02 -37.56
CA GLY A 891 6.07 -10.22 -37.19
C GLY A 891 6.62 -11.62 -37.49
N LYS A 892 7.83 -11.69 -38.06
CA LYS A 892 8.59 -12.90 -38.43
C LYS A 892 9.13 -13.73 -37.24
N PHE A 893 8.62 -13.58 -36.02
CA PHE A 893 9.16 -14.32 -34.86
C PHE A 893 8.29 -15.53 -34.49
N GLN A 894 8.83 -16.72 -34.76
CA GLN A 894 8.29 -18.02 -34.40
C GLN A 894 8.23 -18.17 -32.87
N GLY A 895 7.01 -18.11 -32.32
CA GLY A 895 6.72 -18.32 -30.90
C GLY A 895 5.24 -18.64 -30.69
N ILE A 896 4.77 -19.73 -31.30
CA ILE A 896 3.37 -20.13 -31.37
C ILE A 896 2.93 -20.69 -30.01
N LYS A 897 2.26 -19.87 -29.18
CA LYS A 897 1.21 -20.24 -28.20
C LYS A 897 0.77 -19.07 -27.29
N LYS A 898 1.57 -18.00 -27.12
CA LYS A 898 1.28 -16.89 -26.17
C LYS A 898 0.25 -15.85 -26.63
N HIS A 899 -0.21 -15.87 -27.88
CA HIS A 899 -1.04 -14.79 -28.44
C HIS A 899 -2.56 -15.08 -28.53
N PHE A 900 -3.02 -16.30 -28.24
CA PHE A 900 -4.46 -16.60 -28.23
C PHE A 900 -5.20 -15.92 -27.06
N ALA A 901 -4.57 -15.82 -25.88
CA ALA A 901 -5.13 -15.12 -24.71
C ALA A 901 -5.36 -13.61 -24.96
N GLY A 902 -4.59 -13.00 -25.87
CA GLY A 902 -4.77 -11.60 -26.24
C GLY A 902 -6.03 -11.36 -27.09
N ARG A 903 -6.45 -12.35 -27.89
CA ARG A 903 -7.62 -12.21 -28.77
C ARG A 903 -8.93 -12.26 -27.98
N GLU A 904 -9.07 -13.22 -27.07
CA GLU A 904 -10.28 -13.37 -26.24
C GLU A 904 -10.50 -12.13 -25.38
N ASN A 905 -9.43 -11.60 -24.77
CA ASN A 905 -9.49 -10.35 -24.00
C ASN A 905 -9.94 -9.16 -24.86
N GLN A 906 -9.41 -9.03 -26.09
CA GLN A 906 -9.80 -7.93 -26.99
C GLN A 906 -11.23 -8.07 -27.51
N LEU A 907 -11.70 -9.30 -27.77
CA LEU A 907 -13.08 -9.55 -28.18
C LEU A 907 -14.05 -9.29 -27.01
N SER A 908 -13.71 -9.73 -25.80
CA SER A 908 -14.46 -9.45 -24.58
C SER A 908 -14.53 -7.94 -24.30
N GLU A 909 -13.41 -7.23 -24.46
CA GLU A 909 -13.33 -5.77 -24.28
C GLU A 909 -14.19 -5.04 -25.33
N MET A 910 -14.14 -5.46 -26.59
CA MET A 910 -14.99 -4.92 -27.66
C MET A 910 -16.49 -5.14 -27.36
N ASN A 911 -16.89 -6.36 -26.98
CA ASN A 911 -18.29 -6.67 -26.66
C ASN A 911 -18.79 -5.86 -25.44
N ALA A 912 -17.97 -5.68 -24.41
CA ALA A 912 -18.30 -4.82 -23.28
C ALA A 912 -18.43 -3.34 -23.69
N GLN A 913 -17.55 -2.84 -24.56
CA GLN A 913 -17.66 -1.49 -25.11
C GLN A 913 -18.96 -1.31 -25.94
N VAL A 914 -19.34 -2.32 -26.73
CA VAL A 914 -20.59 -2.32 -27.52
C VAL A 914 -21.83 -2.35 -26.63
N SER A 915 -21.87 -3.22 -25.62
CA SER A 915 -23.00 -3.29 -24.67
C SER A 915 -23.24 -1.95 -23.99
N ASP A 916 -22.17 -1.30 -23.51
CA ASP A 916 -22.27 0.01 -22.87
C ASP A 916 -22.70 1.10 -23.86
N PHE A 917 -22.15 1.07 -25.09
CA PHE A 917 -22.54 1.99 -26.15
C PHE A 917 -24.04 1.90 -26.46
N VAL A 918 -24.56 0.68 -26.67
CA VAL A 918 -25.98 0.47 -26.99
C VAL A 918 -26.87 0.85 -25.82
N THR A 919 -26.47 0.54 -24.59
CA THR A 919 -27.21 0.95 -23.39
C THR A 919 -27.32 2.46 -23.29
N VAL A 920 -26.22 3.19 -23.51
CA VAL A 920 -26.24 4.66 -23.53
C VAL A 920 -27.10 5.18 -24.67
N ALA A 921 -26.97 4.62 -25.89
CA ALA A 921 -27.76 5.04 -27.04
C ALA A 921 -29.27 4.84 -26.82
N LEU A 922 -29.67 3.71 -26.22
CA LEU A 922 -31.07 3.41 -25.89
C LEU A 922 -31.60 4.31 -24.78
N ASN A 923 -30.80 4.59 -23.75
CA ASN A 923 -31.18 5.52 -22.68
C ASN A 923 -31.36 6.95 -23.20
N GLU A 924 -30.50 7.41 -24.12
CA GLU A 924 -30.67 8.71 -24.76
C GLU A 924 -31.86 8.74 -25.72
N TYR A 925 -32.11 7.64 -26.44
CA TYR A 925 -33.30 7.49 -27.28
C TYR A 925 -34.59 7.55 -26.44
N GLN A 926 -34.61 6.91 -25.27
CA GLN A 926 -35.74 6.95 -24.33
C GLN A 926 -36.02 8.35 -23.77
N LYS A 927 -35.04 9.25 -23.76
CA LYS A 927 -35.23 10.66 -23.36
C LYS A 927 -35.89 11.52 -24.45
N GLY A 928 -36.04 11.02 -25.68
CA GLY A 928 -36.66 11.71 -26.81
C GLY A 928 -38.07 11.20 -27.15
N THR A 929 -38.71 11.83 -28.15
CA THR A 929 -39.98 11.36 -28.72
C THR A 929 -39.80 9.97 -29.35
N ARG A 930 -40.80 9.08 -29.20
CA ARG A 930 -40.79 7.66 -29.62
C ARG A 930 -40.47 7.40 -31.11
N GLU A 931 -40.32 8.44 -31.93
CA GLU A 931 -40.17 8.35 -33.39
C GLU A 931 -38.73 8.47 -33.92
N ASN A 932 -37.72 8.69 -33.06
CA ASN A 932 -36.35 9.00 -33.53
C ASN A 932 -35.47 7.75 -33.79
N PRO A 933 -35.22 7.31 -35.03
CA PRO A 933 -34.39 6.13 -35.28
C PRO A 933 -32.95 6.31 -34.76
N ILE A 934 -32.33 5.23 -34.27
CA ILE A 934 -30.91 5.27 -33.88
C ILE A 934 -30.06 5.00 -35.12
N PHE A 935 -29.25 5.98 -35.50
CA PHE A 935 -28.36 5.87 -36.66
C PHE A 935 -27.03 5.23 -36.25
N LEU A 936 -26.69 4.11 -36.89
CA LEU A 936 -25.42 3.41 -36.69
C LEU A 936 -24.45 3.81 -37.79
N GLN A 937 -23.56 4.76 -37.48
CA GLN A 937 -22.50 5.16 -38.40
C GLN A 937 -21.13 4.78 -37.82
N PRO A 938 -20.45 3.73 -38.32
CA PRO A 938 -19.09 3.43 -37.89
C PRO A 938 -18.16 4.59 -38.29
N SER A 939 -17.37 5.09 -37.33
CA SER A 939 -16.47 6.22 -37.56
C SER A 939 -15.26 5.80 -38.39
N GLN A 940 -15.40 5.82 -39.71
CA GLN A 940 -14.37 5.58 -40.73
C GLN A 940 -13.76 4.16 -40.80
N GLY A 941 -14.03 3.50 -41.94
CA GLY A 941 -13.47 2.22 -42.35
C GLY A 941 -14.46 1.05 -42.20
N ASN A 942 -14.48 0.12 -43.17
CA ASN A 942 -15.24 -1.13 -43.12
C ASN A 942 -14.88 -1.93 -41.85
N GLN A 943 -15.58 -1.72 -40.73
CA GLN A 943 -15.46 -2.49 -39.48
C GLN A 943 -16.70 -3.37 -39.31
N ALA A 944 -16.90 -4.28 -40.26
CA ALA A 944 -18.05 -5.18 -40.29
C ALA A 944 -18.26 -5.95 -38.98
N GLU A 945 -17.17 -6.34 -38.30
CA GLU A 945 -17.22 -7.01 -37.00
C GLU A 945 -17.84 -6.15 -35.90
N LEU A 946 -17.56 -4.85 -35.89
CA LEU A 946 -18.12 -3.93 -34.90
C LEU A 946 -19.58 -3.62 -35.23
N SER A 947 -19.90 -3.36 -36.50
CA SER A 947 -21.29 -3.13 -36.94
C SER A 947 -22.18 -4.32 -36.61
N LEU A 948 -21.70 -5.54 -36.86
CA LEU A 948 -22.42 -6.76 -36.54
C LEU A 948 -22.60 -6.95 -35.03
N ALA A 949 -21.55 -6.70 -34.23
CA ALA A 949 -21.65 -6.77 -32.77
C ALA A 949 -22.70 -5.78 -32.22
N ILE A 950 -22.74 -4.54 -32.75
CA ILE A 950 -23.75 -3.55 -32.38
C ILE A 950 -25.15 -4.04 -32.77
N LEU A 951 -25.36 -4.50 -34.00
CA LEU A 951 -26.66 -5.00 -34.46
C LEU A 951 -27.17 -6.18 -33.61
N MET A 952 -26.28 -7.08 -33.21
CA MET A 952 -26.62 -8.20 -32.32
C MET A 952 -27.06 -7.71 -30.93
N GLU A 953 -26.37 -6.72 -30.37
CA GLU A 953 -26.76 -6.13 -29.09
C GLU A 953 -28.11 -5.39 -29.20
N PHE A 954 -28.38 -4.70 -30.32
CA PHE A 954 -29.69 -4.11 -30.62
C PHE A 954 -30.79 -5.17 -30.68
N LYS A 955 -30.57 -6.28 -31.40
CA LYS A 955 -31.53 -7.38 -31.46
C LYS A 955 -31.79 -7.98 -30.09
N LYS A 956 -30.74 -8.17 -29.29
CA LYS A 956 -30.84 -8.64 -27.89
C LYS A 956 -31.73 -7.72 -27.05
N ARG A 957 -31.53 -6.40 -27.16
CA ARG A 957 -32.32 -5.39 -26.43
C ARG A 957 -33.77 -5.33 -26.89
N ALA A 958 -34.03 -5.41 -28.21
CA ALA A 958 -35.39 -5.50 -28.74
C ALA A 958 -36.15 -6.69 -28.13
N ILE A 959 -35.51 -7.86 -28.04
CA ILE A 959 -36.10 -9.07 -27.43
C ILE A 959 -36.32 -8.90 -25.92
N LEU A 960 -35.31 -8.41 -25.19
CA LEU A 960 -35.40 -8.24 -23.73
C LEU A 960 -36.44 -7.17 -23.32
N GLU A 961 -36.58 -6.11 -24.10
CA GLU A 961 -37.50 -4.99 -23.83
C GLU A 961 -38.88 -5.20 -24.47
N GLY A 962 -39.06 -6.22 -25.30
CA GLY A 962 -40.33 -6.52 -25.96
C GLY A 962 -40.81 -5.44 -26.93
N ARG A 963 -39.90 -4.65 -27.52
CA ARG A 963 -40.24 -3.54 -28.42
C ARG A 963 -39.42 -3.53 -29.71
N GLU A 964 -40.00 -2.94 -30.76
CA GLU A 964 -39.29 -2.70 -32.02
C GLU A 964 -38.22 -1.61 -31.85
N LEU A 965 -37.07 -1.79 -32.50
CA LEU A 965 -36.02 -0.79 -32.62
C LEU A 965 -35.76 -0.49 -34.10
N ILE A 966 -35.37 0.74 -34.43
CA ILE A 966 -35.00 1.10 -35.81
C ILE A 966 -33.50 1.34 -35.87
N ALA A 967 -32.82 0.60 -36.74
CA ALA A 967 -31.41 0.82 -37.07
C ALA A 967 -31.31 1.34 -38.52
N SER A 968 -30.22 2.05 -38.82
CA SER A 968 -29.89 2.47 -40.20
C SER A 968 -28.41 2.19 -40.46
N ASP A 969 -28.07 1.79 -41.69
CA ASP A 969 -26.68 1.68 -42.14
C ASP A 969 -26.14 3.04 -42.61
N ASP A 970 -24.89 3.03 -43.06
CA ASP A 970 -24.17 4.17 -43.63
C ASP A 970 -24.74 4.67 -44.97
N THR A 971 -25.58 3.87 -45.63
CA THR A 971 -26.34 4.28 -46.82
C THR A 971 -27.66 4.98 -46.50
N GLY A 972 -28.03 5.02 -45.20
CA GLY A 972 -29.31 5.56 -44.75
C GLY A 972 -30.47 4.57 -44.88
N LYS A 973 -30.22 3.31 -45.26
CA LYS A 973 -31.25 2.28 -45.35
C LYS A 973 -31.68 1.90 -43.93
N ARG A 974 -32.94 2.20 -43.61
CA ARG A 974 -33.55 1.87 -42.32
C ARG A 974 -34.00 0.41 -42.31
N ILE A 975 -33.78 -0.24 -41.18
CA ILE A 975 -34.32 -1.56 -40.88
C ILE A 975 -35.02 -1.56 -39.52
N LYS A 976 -36.19 -2.21 -39.49
CA LYS A 976 -36.89 -2.52 -38.24
C LYS A 976 -36.31 -3.80 -37.65
N ILE A 977 -35.85 -3.70 -36.42
CA ILE A 977 -35.38 -4.80 -35.58
C ILE A 977 -36.55 -5.19 -34.68
N THR A 978 -37.08 -6.39 -34.89
CA THR A 978 -38.26 -6.90 -34.20
C THR A 978 -37.89 -7.51 -32.85
N PRO A 979 -38.80 -7.53 -31.86
CA PRO A 979 -38.57 -8.22 -30.58
C PRO A 979 -38.66 -9.75 -30.68
N ASP A 980 -38.88 -10.32 -31.87
CA ASP A 980 -38.90 -11.77 -32.07
C ASP A 980 -37.49 -12.35 -31.90
N THR A 981 -37.41 -13.51 -31.26
CA THR A 981 -36.19 -14.34 -31.19
C THR A 981 -35.70 -14.78 -32.57
N LYS A 982 -36.59 -14.84 -33.58
CA LYS A 982 -36.24 -15.09 -34.98
C LYS A 982 -35.93 -13.79 -35.72
N PHE A 983 -35.03 -13.88 -36.68
CA PHE A 983 -34.80 -12.81 -37.65
C PHE A 983 -35.92 -12.86 -38.71
N SER A 984 -36.60 -11.74 -38.94
CA SER A 984 -37.41 -11.56 -40.15
C SER A 984 -36.52 -11.63 -41.40
N GLU A 985 -37.09 -11.89 -42.58
CA GLU A 985 -36.31 -11.95 -43.83
C GLU A 985 -35.52 -10.65 -44.10
N ALA A 986 -36.08 -9.50 -43.71
CA ALA A 986 -35.40 -8.22 -43.80
C ALA A 986 -34.21 -8.14 -42.84
N GLU A 987 -34.39 -8.52 -41.56
CA GLU A 987 -33.31 -8.55 -40.58
C GLU A 987 -32.23 -9.55 -40.98
N LYS A 988 -32.63 -10.73 -41.46
CA LYS A 988 -31.73 -11.77 -41.94
C LYS A 988 -30.83 -11.23 -43.06
N ALA A 989 -31.41 -10.69 -44.14
CA ALA A 989 -30.64 -10.15 -45.25
C ALA A 989 -29.68 -9.03 -44.82
N TYR A 990 -30.09 -8.22 -43.85
CA TYR A 990 -29.31 -7.09 -43.37
C TYR A 990 -28.16 -7.50 -42.42
N PHE A 991 -28.41 -8.43 -41.49
CA PHE A 991 -27.36 -8.96 -40.63
C PHE A 991 -26.38 -9.83 -41.43
N GLU A 992 -26.88 -10.63 -42.39
CA GLU A 992 -26.05 -11.44 -43.29
C GLU A 992 -25.13 -10.56 -44.15
N HIS A 993 -25.58 -9.36 -44.56
CA HIS A 993 -24.73 -8.40 -45.25
C HIS A 993 -23.46 -8.07 -44.44
N PHE A 994 -23.59 -7.68 -43.16
CA PHE A 994 -22.44 -7.37 -42.31
C PHE A 994 -21.64 -8.61 -41.91
N ALA A 995 -22.33 -9.72 -41.66
CA ALA A 995 -21.70 -11.00 -41.36
C ALA A 995 -20.75 -11.50 -42.45
N MET A 996 -21.14 -11.33 -43.71
CA MET A 996 -20.38 -11.79 -44.88
C MET A 996 -19.28 -10.83 -45.31
N GLN A 997 -19.26 -9.60 -44.80
CA GLN A 997 -18.19 -8.66 -45.11
C GLN A 997 -16.86 -9.16 -44.54
N VAL A 998 -15.86 -9.21 -45.41
CA VAL A 998 -14.48 -9.52 -45.04
C VAL A 998 -13.73 -8.20 -44.80
N PRO A 999 -13.03 -8.04 -43.67
CA PRO A 999 -12.13 -6.92 -43.42
C PRO A 999 -11.17 -6.70 -44.60
N LYS A 1000 -11.21 -5.51 -45.23
CA LYS A 1000 -10.13 -5.07 -46.12
C LYS A 1000 -8.89 -4.86 -45.27
N LEU A 1001 -8.01 -5.86 -45.24
CA LEU A 1001 -6.70 -5.74 -44.61
C LEU A 1001 -5.72 -5.18 -45.63
N ASP A 1002 -5.07 -4.07 -45.31
CA ASP A 1002 -3.95 -3.53 -46.09
C ASP A 1002 -2.68 -4.35 -45.81
N VAL A 1003 -2.75 -5.63 -46.17
CA VAL A 1003 -1.62 -6.57 -46.12
C VAL A 1003 -0.98 -6.55 -47.51
N GLY A 1004 0.03 -5.68 -47.67
CA GLY A 1004 0.65 -5.38 -48.96
C GLY A 1004 0.92 -6.62 -49.83
N LYS A 1005 0.53 -6.55 -51.11
CA LYS A 1005 0.74 -7.46 -52.26
C LYS A 1005 0.67 -9.01 -52.08
N TRP A 1006 0.48 -9.56 -50.89
CA TRP A 1006 0.32 -11.00 -50.67
C TRP A 1006 -1.15 -11.38 -50.83
N ARG A 1007 -1.49 -11.90 -52.02
CA ARG A 1007 -2.81 -12.47 -52.35
C ARG A 1007 -3.06 -13.74 -51.53
N ASN A 1008 -3.52 -13.63 -50.30
CA ASN A 1008 -4.24 -14.73 -49.66
C ASN A 1008 -5.71 -14.68 -50.11
N PRO A 1009 -6.29 -15.79 -50.56
CA PRO A 1009 -7.72 -15.83 -50.90
C PRO A 1009 -8.54 -15.48 -49.66
N ILE A 1010 -9.59 -14.68 -49.87
CA ILE A 1010 -10.63 -14.32 -48.91
C ILE A 1010 -11.26 -15.63 -48.40
N SER A 1011 -10.74 -16.21 -47.31
CA SER A 1011 -11.35 -17.37 -46.67
C SER A 1011 -12.52 -16.92 -45.79
N ALA A 1012 -13.59 -17.73 -45.73
CA ALA A 1012 -14.75 -17.51 -44.87
C ALA A 1012 -14.36 -17.31 -43.38
N GLU A 1013 -13.20 -17.82 -42.98
CA GLU A 1013 -12.59 -17.63 -41.66
C GLU A 1013 -12.26 -16.16 -41.34
N ASN A 1014 -12.18 -15.29 -42.35
CA ASN A 1014 -11.94 -13.85 -42.15
C ASN A 1014 -13.24 -13.03 -42.12
N SER A 1015 -14.42 -13.64 -42.31
CA SER A 1015 -15.69 -12.93 -42.22
C SER A 1015 -15.96 -12.41 -40.80
N ALA A 1016 -16.70 -11.30 -40.68
CA ALA A 1016 -17.11 -10.76 -39.39
C ALA A 1016 -17.84 -11.81 -38.53
N ALA A 1017 -18.74 -12.59 -39.14
CA ALA A 1017 -19.46 -13.65 -38.44
C ALA A 1017 -18.53 -14.73 -37.89
N PHE A 1018 -17.55 -15.18 -38.66
CA PHE A 1018 -16.60 -16.16 -38.14
C PHE A 1018 -15.79 -15.60 -36.97
N GLN A 1019 -15.37 -14.33 -37.04
CA GLN A 1019 -14.55 -13.72 -35.99
C GLN A 1019 -15.31 -13.57 -34.66
N LEU A 1020 -16.61 -13.26 -34.71
CA LEU A 1020 -17.47 -13.10 -33.54
C LEU A 1020 -18.04 -14.42 -33.01
N PHE A 1021 -18.39 -15.36 -33.89
CA PHE A 1021 -19.24 -16.51 -33.55
C PHE A 1021 -18.61 -17.89 -33.74
N LYS A 1022 -17.33 -17.98 -34.11
CA LYS A 1022 -16.65 -19.28 -34.34
C LYS A 1022 -16.80 -20.29 -33.20
N ASP A 1023 -16.95 -19.82 -31.96
CA ASP A 1023 -17.02 -20.67 -30.75
C ASP A 1023 -18.47 -20.86 -30.24
N VAL A 1024 -19.48 -20.33 -30.94
CA VAL A 1024 -20.90 -20.54 -30.60
C VAL A 1024 -21.25 -21.99 -30.89
N LYS A 1025 -21.73 -22.70 -29.86
CA LYS A 1025 -22.22 -24.07 -29.97
C LYS A 1025 -23.65 -24.10 -30.50
N MET A 1026 -23.86 -24.83 -31.57
CA MET A 1026 -25.17 -25.14 -32.16
C MET A 1026 -25.90 -26.21 -31.34
N GLU A 1027 -27.17 -26.44 -31.65
CA GLU A 1027 -28.02 -27.42 -30.93
C GLU A 1027 -27.48 -28.86 -31.04
N ASP A 1028 -26.74 -29.17 -32.10
CA ASP A 1028 -26.07 -30.48 -32.28
C ASP A 1028 -24.70 -30.59 -31.57
N GLY A 1029 -24.31 -29.57 -30.81
CA GLY A 1029 -23.07 -29.51 -30.05
C GLY A 1029 -21.82 -29.08 -30.83
N ARG A 1030 -21.91 -28.90 -32.15
CA ARG A 1030 -20.80 -28.40 -32.99
C ARG A 1030 -20.70 -26.88 -32.93
N THR A 1031 -19.49 -26.35 -33.09
CA THR A 1031 -19.26 -24.90 -33.19
C THR A 1031 -19.24 -24.43 -34.64
N LEU A 1032 -19.44 -23.13 -34.90
CA LEU A 1032 -19.31 -22.58 -36.26
C LEU A 1032 -17.94 -22.90 -36.88
N LYS A 1033 -16.88 -22.96 -36.07
CA LYS A 1033 -15.55 -23.43 -36.49
C LYS A 1033 -15.56 -24.85 -37.06
N ASP A 1034 -16.36 -25.75 -36.49
CA ASP A 1034 -16.45 -27.14 -36.92
C ASP A 1034 -17.20 -27.30 -38.26
N TYR A 1035 -18.13 -26.39 -38.58
CA TYR A 1035 -18.83 -26.35 -39.87
C TYR A 1035 -18.00 -25.66 -40.97
N ALA A 1036 -17.42 -24.51 -40.66
CA ALA A 1036 -16.65 -23.71 -41.64
C ALA A 1036 -15.40 -24.45 -42.17
N TYR A 1037 -14.85 -25.39 -41.39
CA TYR A 1037 -13.68 -26.17 -41.78
C TYR A 1037 -13.96 -27.21 -42.88
N LYS A 1038 -15.23 -27.61 -43.09
CA LYS A 1038 -15.58 -28.66 -44.05
C LYS A 1038 -16.01 -28.13 -45.42
N ASP A 1039 -16.88 -27.12 -45.48
CA ASP A 1039 -17.56 -26.78 -46.74
C ASP A 1039 -17.24 -25.39 -47.32
N ARG A 1040 -16.43 -24.57 -46.63
CA ARG A 1040 -16.05 -23.17 -47.02
C ARG A 1040 -17.21 -22.20 -47.29
N THR A 1041 -18.46 -22.65 -47.21
CA THR A 1041 -19.67 -21.82 -47.15
C THR A 1041 -20.15 -21.75 -45.69
N ILE A 1042 -20.73 -20.62 -45.31
CA ILE A 1042 -21.41 -20.48 -44.01
C ILE A 1042 -22.92 -20.43 -44.30
N ASP A 1043 -23.48 -21.55 -44.75
CA ASP A 1043 -24.88 -21.58 -45.22
C ASP A 1043 -25.91 -21.35 -44.10
N ASN A 1044 -25.47 -21.26 -42.83
CA ASN A 1044 -26.33 -21.12 -41.64
C ASN A 1044 -25.94 -19.95 -40.72
N ILE A 1045 -25.39 -18.82 -41.22
CA ILE A 1045 -24.99 -17.70 -40.34
C ILE A 1045 -26.15 -17.19 -39.47
N SER A 1046 -27.35 -17.04 -40.04
CA SER A 1046 -28.54 -16.60 -39.31
C SER A 1046 -28.94 -17.55 -38.18
N GLU A 1047 -28.72 -18.85 -38.34
CA GLU A 1047 -28.93 -19.84 -37.30
C GLU A 1047 -27.92 -19.68 -36.16
N VAL A 1048 -26.64 -19.48 -36.49
CA VAL A 1048 -25.57 -19.25 -35.50
C VAL A 1048 -25.81 -17.96 -34.71
N MET A 1049 -26.20 -16.88 -35.39
CA MET A 1049 -26.56 -15.62 -34.74
C MET A 1049 -27.76 -15.80 -33.81
N SER A 1050 -28.79 -16.54 -34.24
CA SER A 1050 -29.96 -16.84 -33.41
C SER A 1050 -29.56 -17.61 -32.14
N GLN A 1051 -28.68 -18.61 -32.28
CA GLN A 1051 -28.20 -19.40 -31.16
C GLN A 1051 -27.33 -18.59 -30.19
N HIS A 1052 -26.51 -17.68 -30.71
CA HIS A 1052 -25.76 -16.72 -29.89
C HIS A 1052 -26.69 -15.82 -29.08
N LEU A 1053 -27.75 -15.27 -29.70
CA LEU A 1053 -28.76 -14.46 -29.01
C LEU A 1053 -29.49 -15.23 -27.92
N LYS A 1054 -29.96 -16.45 -28.20
CA LYS A 1054 -30.59 -17.30 -27.17
C LYS A 1054 -29.68 -17.48 -25.96
N THR A 1055 -28.39 -17.76 -26.20
CA THR A 1055 -27.41 -17.99 -25.13
C THR A 1055 -27.10 -16.72 -24.35
N SER A 1056 -26.92 -15.58 -25.02
CA SER A 1056 -26.60 -14.31 -24.37
C SER A 1056 -27.79 -13.77 -23.57
N ILE A 1057 -29.01 -13.89 -24.09
CA ILE A 1057 -30.26 -13.55 -23.38
C ILE A 1057 -30.42 -14.40 -22.13
N ALA A 1058 -30.26 -15.72 -22.23
CA ALA A 1058 -30.36 -16.62 -21.09
C ALA A 1058 -29.32 -16.30 -20.01
N ALA A 1059 -28.09 -15.93 -20.41
CA ALA A 1059 -27.05 -15.52 -19.47
C ALA A 1059 -27.40 -14.20 -18.75
N GLU A 1060 -27.92 -13.20 -19.47
CA GLU A 1060 -28.34 -11.91 -18.90
C GLU A 1060 -29.54 -12.08 -17.97
N GLN A 1061 -30.56 -12.86 -18.37
CA GLN A 1061 -31.71 -13.19 -17.53
C GLN A 1061 -31.29 -13.95 -16.26
N LYS A 1062 -30.35 -14.91 -16.37
CA LYS A 1062 -29.80 -15.62 -15.21
C LYS A 1062 -29.05 -14.67 -14.27
N GLN A 1063 -28.31 -13.71 -14.82
CA GLN A 1063 -27.62 -12.70 -14.03
C GLN A 1063 -28.62 -11.76 -13.33
N GLN A 1064 -29.67 -11.32 -14.02
CA GLN A 1064 -30.75 -10.51 -13.45
C GLN A 1064 -31.49 -11.28 -12.34
N ALA A 1065 -31.85 -12.54 -12.58
CA ALA A 1065 -32.48 -13.40 -11.57
C ALA A 1065 -31.58 -13.61 -10.35
N LYS A 1066 -30.26 -13.77 -10.55
CA LYS A 1066 -29.30 -13.86 -9.45
C LYS A 1066 -29.23 -12.55 -8.65
N SER A 1067 -29.16 -11.40 -9.32
CA SER A 1067 -29.15 -10.09 -8.65
C SER A 1067 -30.45 -9.85 -7.86
N MET A 1068 -31.59 -10.24 -8.43
CA MET A 1068 -32.89 -10.14 -7.77
C MET A 1068 -33.03 -11.13 -6.61
N GLY A 1069 -32.49 -12.35 -6.73
CA GLY A 1069 -32.43 -13.32 -5.64
C GLY A 1069 -31.59 -12.83 -4.47
N VAL A 1070 -30.42 -12.24 -4.73
CA VAL A 1070 -29.59 -11.62 -3.68
C VAL A 1070 -30.32 -10.46 -3.01
N MET A 1071 -31.05 -9.64 -3.77
CA MET A 1071 -31.88 -8.57 -3.21
C MET A 1071 -32.99 -9.12 -2.31
N LEU A 1072 -33.72 -10.15 -2.76
CA LEU A 1072 -34.79 -10.79 -1.99
C LEU A 1072 -34.27 -11.51 -0.74
N GLU A 1073 -33.13 -12.20 -0.81
CA GLU A 1073 -32.47 -12.81 0.36
C GLU A 1073 -32.03 -11.75 1.36
N THR A 1074 -31.54 -10.59 0.89
CA THR A 1074 -31.16 -9.47 1.75
C THR A 1074 -32.38 -8.88 2.46
N VAL A 1075 -33.50 -8.73 1.75
CA VAL A 1075 -34.77 -8.27 2.33
C VAL A 1075 -35.32 -9.30 3.32
N SER A 1076 -35.32 -10.59 2.98
CA SER A 1076 -35.80 -11.67 3.85
C SER A 1076 -34.97 -11.80 5.13
N ALA A 1077 -33.65 -11.69 5.04
CA ALA A 1077 -32.76 -11.73 6.21
C ALA A 1077 -32.96 -10.52 7.12
N ALA A 1078 -33.28 -9.35 6.56
CA ALA A 1078 -33.67 -8.18 7.33
C ALA A 1078 -35.00 -8.42 8.07
N MET A 1079 -36.01 -8.98 7.40
CA MET A 1079 -37.30 -9.33 8.01
C MET A 1079 -37.18 -10.36 9.15
N GLU A 1080 -36.37 -11.41 8.96
CA GLU A 1080 -36.15 -12.43 10.02
C GLU A 1080 -35.45 -11.86 11.25
N ALA A 1081 -34.52 -10.91 11.06
CA ALA A 1081 -33.85 -10.23 12.16
C ALA A 1081 -34.84 -9.42 13.00
N THR A 1082 -35.74 -8.69 12.34
CA THR A 1082 -36.80 -7.90 12.99
C THR A 1082 -37.76 -8.76 13.81
N VAL A 1083 -38.29 -9.85 13.23
CA VAL A 1083 -39.20 -10.77 13.96
C VAL A 1083 -38.53 -11.36 15.22
N LYS A 1084 -37.22 -11.60 15.16
CA LYS A 1084 -36.45 -12.13 16.28
C LYS A 1084 -36.25 -11.08 17.38
N GLU A 1085 -36.11 -9.82 17.01
CA GLU A 1085 -36.00 -8.68 17.92
C GLU A 1085 -37.34 -8.37 18.61
N GLU A 1086 -38.45 -8.44 17.88
CA GLU A 1086 -39.79 -8.28 18.47
C GLU A 1086 -40.15 -9.40 19.45
N ARG A 1087 -39.82 -10.67 19.13
CA ARG A 1087 -40.00 -11.79 20.07
C ARG A 1087 -39.14 -11.63 21.32
N SER A 1088 -37.95 -11.09 21.17
CA SER A 1088 -37.04 -10.83 22.30
C SER A 1088 -37.53 -9.67 23.17
N SER A 1089 -38.17 -8.67 22.57
CA SER A 1089 -38.74 -7.51 23.26
C SER A 1089 -40.05 -7.86 23.96
N SER A 1090 -40.93 -8.64 23.33
CA SER A 1090 -42.15 -9.16 23.95
C SER A 1090 -41.89 -10.18 25.07
N ALA A 1091 -40.75 -10.87 25.06
CA ALA A 1091 -40.33 -11.72 26.18
C ALA A 1091 -39.69 -10.95 27.34
N ARG A 1092 -39.36 -9.66 27.13
CA ARG A 1092 -38.79 -8.76 28.14
C ARG A 1092 -39.83 -7.86 28.81
N MET A 1093 -40.96 -7.60 28.15
CA MET A 1093 -42.17 -7.04 28.77
C MET A 1093 -42.95 -8.15 29.48
#